data_AF-A0A1H7TL94-F1
#
_entry.id   AF-A0A1H7TL94-F1
#
_cell.length_a   1.000
_cell.length_b   1.000
_cell.length_c   1.000
_cell.angle_alpha   90.00
_cell.angle_beta   90.00
_cell.angle_gamma   90.00
#
_symmetry.space_group_name_H-M   'P 1'
#
loop_
_entity.id
_entity.type
_entity.pdbx_description
1 polymer ?
#
loop_
_entity_poly.entity_id
_entity_poly.type
_entity_poly.pdbx_seq_one_letter_code
_entity_poly.pdbx_strand_id
1 'polypeptide(L)'
;MSLRKGFIVFLMALLLIGTMYPTSGYALSDQSDTIITTESSAGNVDFSMEESALTDDEYLDGIDPDVHEEPEGVDEDVEDVEDAPTVTEDTYEEDMFSTQTMALAGEEVITMYPGDSYSFTNTGTRSRSLSTDAATSRSSSYDYAVYKADGSISTDNMNSTSSLSVGAGYTAVVTSSGVNAFTVTIPVEFTYSVSENPALHRATLSKGESYWFVNEGTQTRAVSADTSTAQDRKYDYANYNEDGSLSSSNFESTGKPYLGGGNEIIFTGAGSQPVTIGLPYEVYTGGWSDEPAYTRVTLSQGESYQFTNISSKSDALQTDGTTKDKHDYVVYLPDGTESSTGTNTTTKPTVAAGRTAVVTLVTATPVTYGVPYRTFDVQKAGGDAITRITVYPGESMIFRNNGSLANPIKNNASSTNGALFDYVLYTSEDVVHSDGFNKNTNPIIRSQGYAVVTVVGQVPIEFSYTDDFSVEESMEPAYHRVTLKQGESVTFWNNSTNREYLDSDASTSQGRIFDYVTYYPDGTERSTRKATAVEPVVYYGNKAVITGVSAQPVTIGAIYTIFDVEDRPNEALSKITVSPGQSVKFHNGGSLSNPIRSNAKKIGGLFDIAVYKADGRAHSDKFNSNVSLATIPAGGEAIVTVGGSTPVLFEYTDDFSVVDSQEPAYLRVTLNKGESYAFTNISSDSKRVRNDASSSAGRVYDYTIYNVDGTVSSSRTATAIEAYVLGGKKVVVTNISDQPITYGGIYRVFRGQDDQVPSPELEITIKQGESAVFTNPGSEPAQIERIAGINSVVDYTVYDKSNKALYFVEGKSHATWDIPAGATLVVTVVSTEPVTIQYNSPVTASSSKEPALIKRNLTPNNTLLFSNTSPYEALLVGSPSEGGTYDYVIRNQNQAVVKEGKNATGGQFVPGKSDIQVHNVSAQTLKFVGAYRHFTVKEAEVEFLTLYENTETALPTVQQGNVYYRFSPYSSDKYRIAIKESGDFSIEPRIELYSDKELSIPVATSIEQEQVYGEQYTVLEWELQGGQNYYLKISEKDGKPIQGAIKAAWMNIRNDNSYEYGYGNQLLKVVLFTGDQIVFEYDRNGNLTKRTKKIFPFN
;
A
#
# COMPACT_ATOMS: atom_id res chain seq x y z
N MET A 1 -5.22 -36.74 -17.97
CA MET A 1 -4.51 -36.48 -19.25
C MET A 1 -3.27 -35.66 -18.89
N SER A 2 -2.04 -36.17 -19.04
CA SER A 2 -1.22 -36.10 -20.28
C SER A 2 -0.95 -34.64 -20.72
N LEU A 3 0.28 -34.10 -20.76
CA LEU A 3 1.61 -34.68 -20.48
C LEU A 3 2.63 -33.56 -20.12
N ARG A 4 3.56 -33.88 -19.20
CA ARG A 4 4.93 -33.31 -19.00
C ARG A 4 5.33 -31.94 -19.61
N LYS A 5 5.90 -31.08 -18.77
CA LYS A 5 7.20 -30.43 -19.04
C LYS A 5 8.14 -30.63 -17.86
N GLY A 6 9.42 -30.85 -18.14
CA GLY A 6 10.48 -30.93 -17.14
C GLY A 6 11.83 -30.63 -17.78
N PHE A 7 12.77 -30.18 -16.94
CA PHE A 7 14.19 -29.96 -17.22
C PHE A 7 14.58 -28.96 -18.32
N ILE A 8 15.39 -27.97 -17.94
CA ILE A 8 16.81 -27.95 -18.28
C ILE A 8 17.59 -27.27 -17.14
N VAL A 9 18.69 -27.91 -16.75
CA VAL A 9 19.76 -27.35 -15.91
C VAL A 9 20.98 -27.19 -16.84
N PHE A 10 21.97 -26.39 -16.41
CA PHE A 10 23.32 -26.25 -16.97
C PHE A 10 23.53 -25.17 -18.05
N LEU A 11 24.04 -24.01 -17.63
CA LEU A 11 25.41 -23.61 -17.98
C LEU A 11 25.96 -22.57 -16.97
N MET A 12 26.95 -22.95 -16.16
CA MET A 12 27.91 -22.00 -15.58
C MET A 12 29.17 -21.99 -16.47
N ALA A 13 29.75 -20.82 -16.72
CA ALA A 13 31.16 -20.53 -16.40
C ALA A 13 31.64 -19.16 -16.96
N LEU A 14 32.55 -18.52 -16.21
CA LEU A 14 33.56 -17.54 -16.64
C LEU A 14 33.10 -16.18 -17.20
N LEU A 15 33.12 -15.17 -16.32
CA LEU A 15 34.17 -14.14 -16.39
C LEU A 15 34.40 -13.49 -15.02
N LEU A 16 35.65 -13.48 -14.55
CA LEU A 16 36.02 -13.04 -13.19
C LEU A 16 37.43 -12.39 -13.20
N ILE A 17 37.49 -11.08 -13.44
CA ILE A 17 38.61 -10.16 -13.19
C ILE A 17 37.97 -8.76 -12.98
N GLY A 18 38.28 -7.91 -11.99
CA GLY A 18 39.17 -8.08 -10.84
C GLY A 18 39.93 -6.79 -10.50
N THR A 19 39.45 -5.98 -9.55
CA THR A 19 40.18 -4.92 -8.82
C THR A 19 39.42 -4.60 -7.51
N MET A 20 39.95 -4.97 -6.34
CA MET A 20 40.75 -4.11 -5.44
C MET A 20 40.01 -2.89 -4.86
N TYR A 21 39.38 -3.06 -3.69
CA TYR A 21 39.08 -1.98 -2.75
C TYR A 21 40.22 -1.83 -1.71
N PRO A 22 40.75 -0.62 -1.46
CA PRO A 22 41.54 -0.36 -0.27
C PRO A 22 40.65 -0.10 0.95
N THR A 23 41.08 -0.61 2.10
CA THR A 23 40.43 -0.44 3.41
C THR A 23 40.85 0.84 4.12
N SER A 24 39.88 1.61 4.59
CA SER A 24 39.99 2.57 5.72
C SER A 24 38.59 2.78 6.30
N GLY A 25 38.32 2.78 7.60
CA GLY A 25 39.20 2.80 8.76
C GLY A 25 39.06 4.13 9.51
N TYR A 26 38.50 4.09 10.73
CA TYR A 26 38.17 5.23 11.62
C TYR A 26 36.95 6.08 11.19
N ALA A 27 36.10 6.61 12.09
CA ALA A 27 35.98 6.43 13.56
C ALA A 27 34.53 6.68 14.03
N LEU A 28 34.22 6.24 15.25
CA LEU A 28 33.01 6.59 16.01
C LEU A 28 33.06 8.05 16.51
N SER A 29 31.92 8.74 16.44
CA SER A 29 31.58 9.84 17.37
C SER A 29 30.07 10.08 17.39
N ASP A 30 29.45 9.99 18.58
CA ASP A 30 28.17 10.63 18.89
C ASP A 30 28.27 12.15 18.59
N GLN A 31 27.20 12.90 18.28
CA GLN A 31 26.06 13.13 19.16
C GLN A 31 24.81 13.64 18.41
N SER A 32 23.70 13.61 19.14
CA SER A 32 22.43 14.29 18.89
C SER A 32 22.55 15.73 18.37
N ASP A 33 21.66 16.11 17.45
CA ASP A 33 21.09 17.45 17.45
C ASP A 33 19.61 17.42 16.99
N THR A 34 18.71 17.51 17.97
CA THR A 34 17.27 17.69 17.77
C THR A 34 16.98 19.13 17.38
N ILE A 35 16.52 19.37 16.15
CA ILE A 35 16.06 20.70 15.74
C ILE A 35 14.59 20.90 16.12
N ILE A 36 14.38 21.87 17.00
CA ILE A 36 13.09 22.30 17.55
C ILE A 36 12.29 23.08 16.50
N THR A 37 10.96 22.86 16.45
CA THR A 37 10.00 23.85 15.92
C THR A 37 8.84 24.05 16.88
N THR A 38 8.90 25.15 17.61
CA THR A 38 7.85 25.88 18.33
C THR A 38 7.28 26.97 17.39
N GLU A 39 6.04 27.47 17.41
CA GLU A 39 4.80 27.21 18.18
C GLU A 39 3.60 27.27 17.18
N SER A 40 2.34 26.97 17.54
CA SER A 40 1.46 27.95 18.20
C SER A 40 0.11 27.34 18.56
N SER A 41 -0.53 27.92 19.58
CA SER A 41 -1.63 27.34 20.36
C SER A 41 -3.00 27.97 20.09
N ALA A 42 -4.06 27.17 20.33
CA ALA A 42 -5.41 27.49 20.84
C ALA A 42 -6.46 26.60 20.15
N GLY A 43 -7.41 25.97 20.83
CA GLY A 43 -7.63 25.84 22.28
C GLY A 43 -9.00 25.21 22.56
N ASN A 44 -9.12 24.49 23.68
CA ASN A 44 -10.35 24.17 24.44
C ASN A 44 -9.87 23.28 25.60
N VAL A 45 -9.66 23.83 26.80
CA VAL A 45 -10.71 24.13 27.80
C VAL A 45 -11.33 22.84 28.33
N ASP A 46 -10.71 22.36 29.40
CA ASP A 46 -11.19 21.31 30.29
C ASP A 46 -11.60 21.97 31.62
N PHE A 47 -12.70 21.52 32.23
CA PHE A 47 -13.17 21.97 33.53
C PHE A 47 -14.05 20.87 34.18
N SER A 48 -13.40 20.05 35.03
CA SER A 48 -13.70 19.85 36.47
C SER A 48 -15.14 19.47 36.86
N MET A 49 -15.42 18.37 37.59
CA MET A 49 -15.12 18.06 39.02
C MET A 49 -16.45 17.94 39.80
N GLU A 50 -16.59 16.84 40.54
CA GLU A 50 -16.97 16.69 41.97
C GLU A 50 -17.29 15.18 42.15
N GLU A 51 -16.60 14.39 42.98
CA GLU A 51 -16.53 14.41 44.47
C GLU A 51 -17.92 14.28 45.13
N SER A 52 -18.18 13.47 46.16
CA SER A 52 -17.31 12.85 47.16
C SER A 52 -17.96 11.59 47.78
N ALA A 53 -17.17 10.74 48.45
CA ALA A 53 -17.44 10.27 49.82
C ALA A 53 -16.28 9.37 50.35
N LEU A 54 -15.60 9.84 51.40
CA LEU A 54 -14.61 9.09 52.19
C LEU A 54 -15.26 8.44 53.42
N THR A 55 -14.66 7.35 53.91
CA THR A 55 -14.27 7.20 55.33
C THR A 55 -13.03 6.32 55.46
N ASP A 56 -12.11 6.74 56.30
CA ASP A 56 -10.83 6.08 56.67
C ASP A 56 -11.07 4.83 57.58
N ASP A 57 -10.10 4.01 58.06
CA ASP A 57 -8.63 4.13 58.16
C ASP A 57 -7.95 2.75 58.46
N GLU A 58 -6.62 2.76 58.69
CA GLU A 58 -5.71 1.74 59.31
C GLU A 58 -4.93 0.70 58.44
N TYR A 59 -3.70 1.09 58.04
CA TYR A 59 -2.37 0.47 58.38
C TYR A 59 -2.22 -1.08 58.36
N LEU A 60 -1.28 -1.75 57.66
CA LEU A 60 0.18 -1.52 57.61
C LEU A 60 0.93 -2.44 56.60
N ASP A 61 2.22 -2.13 56.36
CA ASP A 61 3.18 -2.75 55.43
C ASP A 61 3.41 -4.28 55.51
N GLY A 62 3.80 -4.85 54.35
CA GLY A 62 4.55 -6.09 54.26
C GLY A 62 5.54 -6.08 53.09
N ILE A 63 6.85 -6.15 53.40
CA ILE A 63 7.93 -6.38 52.42
C ILE A 63 8.93 -7.39 53.01
N ASP A 64 9.06 -8.54 52.33
CA ASP A 64 10.24 -9.39 52.11
C ASP A 64 11.01 -10.00 53.33
N PRO A 65 11.61 -11.21 53.21
CA PRO A 65 12.94 -11.32 52.60
C PRO A 65 13.30 -12.62 51.81
N ASP A 66 14.13 -12.43 50.78
CA ASP A 66 15.02 -13.38 50.07
C ASP A 66 16.43 -13.45 50.78
N VAL A 67 17.39 -14.39 50.60
CA VAL A 67 17.49 -15.76 50.00
C VAL A 67 18.88 -16.40 50.37
N HIS A 68 19.21 -17.61 49.86
CA HIS A 68 20.56 -18.29 49.87
C HIS A 68 21.12 -18.82 51.22
N GLU A 69 21.99 -19.87 51.30
CA GLU A 69 22.54 -20.82 50.32
C GLU A 69 22.95 -22.19 50.97
N GLU A 70 22.98 -23.20 50.10
CA GLU A 70 23.63 -24.53 50.00
C GLU A 70 25.08 -24.74 50.59
N PRO A 71 25.78 -25.92 50.46
CA PRO A 71 25.59 -27.09 49.57
C PRO A 71 25.79 -28.53 50.15
N GLU A 72 25.78 -29.53 49.26
CA GLU A 72 25.96 -30.98 49.44
C GLU A 72 27.41 -31.48 49.74
N GLY A 73 27.57 -32.79 50.09
CA GLY A 73 28.72 -33.57 49.60
C GLY A 73 29.18 -34.86 50.35
N VAL A 74 29.06 -36.01 49.66
CA VAL A 74 30.09 -37.08 49.48
C VAL A 74 30.32 -38.21 50.54
N ASP A 75 29.87 -39.42 50.15
CA ASP A 75 30.48 -40.79 50.13
C ASP A 75 30.90 -41.69 51.33
N GLU A 76 30.75 -43.00 51.01
CA GLU A 76 31.50 -44.24 51.38
C GLU A 76 31.28 -45.02 52.71
N ASP A 77 30.62 -46.19 52.54
CA ASP A 77 31.08 -47.57 52.81
C ASP A 77 31.47 -48.15 54.20
N VAL A 78 31.27 -49.48 54.28
CA VAL A 78 31.89 -50.54 55.12
C VAL A 78 31.22 -51.00 56.44
N GLU A 79 30.79 -52.26 56.36
CA GLU A 79 30.70 -53.38 57.32
C GLU A 79 31.14 -53.25 58.81
N ASP A 80 30.19 -53.56 59.70
CA ASP A 80 30.07 -54.81 60.51
C ASP A 80 30.98 -55.12 61.74
N VAL A 81 30.39 -55.88 62.68
CA VAL A 81 30.97 -56.70 63.79
C VAL A 81 31.42 -56.05 65.13
N GLU A 82 30.76 -56.50 66.22
CA GLU A 82 31.15 -56.58 67.66
C GLU A 82 31.52 -55.26 68.41
N ASP A 83 31.35 -55.12 69.74
CA ASP A 83 31.32 -56.11 70.82
C ASP A 83 30.47 -55.63 72.05
N ALA A 84 30.18 -56.53 72.99
CA ALA A 84 29.69 -56.21 74.35
C ALA A 84 30.92 -56.11 75.32
N PRO A 85 30.84 -55.99 76.68
CA PRO A 85 29.68 -55.90 77.59
C PRO A 85 29.83 -54.95 78.84
N THR A 86 28.90 -55.05 79.80
CA THR A 86 29.02 -54.78 81.28
C THR A 86 29.22 -53.34 81.82
N VAL A 87 28.29 -52.76 82.63
CA VAL A 87 27.93 -52.95 84.09
C VAL A 87 28.84 -52.12 85.04
N THR A 88 28.33 -51.25 85.92
CA THR A 88 27.79 -51.46 87.31
C THR A 88 26.57 -50.57 87.64
N GLU A 89 25.50 -51.01 88.36
CA GLU A 89 25.34 -51.20 89.84
C GLU A 89 25.40 -49.87 90.65
N ASP A 90 24.57 -49.54 91.65
CA ASP A 90 23.60 -50.25 92.55
C ASP A 90 22.25 -49.43 92.70
N THR A 91 21.17 -49.75 93.47
CA THR A 91 20.96 -50.60 94.68
C THR A 91 19.46 -51.00 94.91
N TYR A 92 19.26 -52.19 95.50
CA TYR A 92 18.13 -52.85 96.22
C TYR A 92 17.02 -51.99 96.91
N GLU A 93 15.82 -52.48 97.31
CA GLU A 93 15.29 -53.82 97.74
C GLU A 93 13.90 -54.12 97.07
N GLU A 94 13.56 -55.36 96.64
CA GLU A 94 12.80 -56.44 97.37
C GLU A 94 11.51 -55.97 98.11
N ASP A 95 10.35 -56.64 98.02
CA ASP A 95 10.10 -58.09 98.00
C ASP A 95 8.71 -58.50 97.41
N MET A 96 8.52 -59.81 97.20
CA MET A 96 7.27 -60.59 97.02
C MET A 96 6.53 -60.63 95.66
N PHE A 97 6.88 -61.64 94.86
CA PHE A 97 5.89 -62.48 94.18
C PHE A 97 5.50 -63.67 95.09
N SER A 98 4.20 -64.01 95.17
CA SER A 98 3.72 -65.40 94.92
C SER A 98 2.23 -65.61 95.20
N THR A 99 1.58 -66.39 94.33
CA THR A 99 0.41 -67.27 94.56
C THR A 99 -0.88 -66.69 95.19
N GLN A 100 -2.11 -67.06 94.83
CA GLN A 100 -2.78 -67.80 93.76
C GLN A 100 -4.22 -68.00 94.30
N THR A 101 -5.30 -67.86 93.50
CA THR A 101 -6.68 -68.37 93.75
C THR A 101 -7.43 -67.88 95.02
N MET A 102 -8.68 -67.39 94.98
CA MET A 102 -9.93 -68.03 94.52
C MET A 102 -11.09 -67.00 94.37
N ALA A 103 -12.25 -67.43 93.83
CA ALA A 103 -13.54 -66.71 93.73
C ALA A 103 -13.52 -65.48 92.78
N LEU A 104 -13.95 -65.53 91.51
CA LEU A 104 -14.99 -66.33 90.85
C LEU A 104 -16.43 -66.07 91.38
N ALA A 105 -16.94 -64.86 91.09
CA ALA A 105 -18.34 -64.54 90.75
C ALA A 105 -18.46 -63.03 90.47
N GLY A 106 -18.99 -62.54 89.34
CA GLY A 106 -19.49 -63.27 88.19
C GLY A 106 -19.40 -62.42 86.91
N GLU A 107 -18.27 -62.55 86.21
CA GLU A 107 -18.25 -62.18 84.80
C GLU A 107 -18.99 -63.25 84.00
N GLU A 108 -19.93 -62.84 83.16
CA GLU A 108 -20.72 -63.74 82.32
C GLU A 108 -20.13 -63.78 80.91
N VAL A 109 -20.09 -64.94 80.26
CA VAL A 109 -19.55 -65.08 78.90
C VAL A 109 -20.65 -65.57 77.98
N ILE A 110 -20.98 -64.77 76.98
CA ILE A 110 -21.91 -65.15 75.91
C ILE A 110 -21.15 -65.43 74.61
N THR A 111 -21.69 -66.32 73.78
CA THR A 111 -21.23 -66.52 72.40
C THR A 111 -22.20 -65.82 71.46
N MET A 112 -21.70 -64.91 70.63
CA MET A 112 -22.48 -64.20 69.61
C MET A 112 -22.23 -64.83 68.25
N TYR A 113 -23.26 -65.47 67.69
CA TYR A 113 -23.23 -66.03 66.33
C TYR A 113 -23.45 -64.92 65.28
N PRO A 114 -23.05 -65.12 64.01
CA PRO A 114 -23.24 -64.13 62.95
C PRO A 114 -24.70 -63.67 62.84
N GLY A 115 -24.93 -62.36 62.91
CA GLY A 115 -26.27 -61.75 62.94
C GLY A 115 -26.88 -61.54 64.33
N ASP A 116 -26.36 -62.17 65.39
CA ASP A 116 -26.84 -61.94 66.76
C ASP A 116 -26.63 -60.47 67.18
N SER A 117 -27.63 -59.89 67.84
CA SER A 117 -27.60 -58.53 68.37
C SER A 117 -27.96 -58.49 69.85
N TYR A 118 -27.15 -57.82 70.66
CA TYR A 118 -27.33 -57.69 72.10
C TYR A 118 -27.12 -56.25 72.55
N SER A 119 -27.88 -55.82 73.55
CA SER A 119 -27.78 -54.52 74.21
C SER A 119 -27.17 -54.70 75.60
N PHE A 120 -26.18 -53.87 75.95
CA PHE A 120 -25.41 -53.94 77.20
C PHE A 120 -25.39 -52.57 77.90
N THR A 121 -26.07 -52.46 79.03
CA THR A 121 -26.13 -51.23 79.84
C THR A 121 -25.14 -51.30 80.99
N ASN A 122 -24.18 -50.38 81.06
CA ASN A 122 -23.27 -50.26 82.20
C ASN A 122 -24.00 -49.56 83.36
N THR A 123 -24.39 -50.33 84.37
CA THR A 123 -25.04 -49.86 85.61
C THR A 123 -24.05 -49.42 86.70
N GLY A 124 -22.74 -49.57 86.45
CA GLY A 124 -21.67 -49.13 87.34
C GLY A 124 -21.42 -47.63 87.32
N THR A 125 -20.54 -47.17 88.22
CA THR A 125 -20.22 -45.75 88.45
C THR A 125 -19.01 -45.23 87.68
N ARG A 126 -18.40 -46.04 86.81
CA ARG A 126 -17.24 -45.69 85.97
C ARG A 126 -17.32 -46.37 84.61
N SER A 127 -16.56 -45.89 83.62
CA SER A 127 -16.43 -46.60 82.34
C SER A 127 -15.84 -47.99 82.56
N ARG A 128 -16.39 -48.99 81.87
CA ARG A 128 -15.95 -50.39 81.89
C ARG A 128 -15.90 -50.91 80.46
N SER A 129 -15.05 -51.90 80.19
CA SER A 129 -14.94 -52.49 78.86
C SER A 129 -15.58 -53.87 78.80
N LEU A 130 -16.35 -54.11 77.75
CA LEU A 130 -16.73 -55.46 77.29
C LEU A 130 -15.52 -56.04 76.56
N SER A 131 -15.03 -57.19 77.03
CA SER A 131 -13.89 -57.88 76.41
C SER A 131 -14.40 -58.85 75.34
N THR A 132 -13.68 -58.98 74.22
CA THR A 132 -14.06 -59.89 73.12
C THR A 132 -12.84 -60.69 72.64
N ASP A 133 -13.08 -61.86 72.07
CA ASP A 133 -12.05 -62.66 71.35
C ASP A 133 -12.07 -62.45 69.83
N ALA A 134 -12.83 -61.45 69.34
CA ALA A 134 -13.00 -61.20 67.91
C ALA A 134 -11.66 -60.92 67.17
N ALA A 135 -10.69 -60.31 67.84
CA ALA A 135 -9.34 -60.08 67.27
C ALA A 135 -8.49 -61.36 67.11
N THR A 136 -8.76 -62.43 67.85
CA THR A 136 -7.99 -63.69 67.77
C THR A 136 -8.67 -64.75 66.90
N SER A 137 -9.99 -64.63 66.69
CA SER A 137 -10.73 -65.43 65.71
C SER A 137 -10.62 -64.84 64.30
N ARG A 138 -10.08 -65.62 63.34
CA ARG A 138 -10.02 -65.18 61.94
C ARG A 138 -11.43 -64.91 61.40
N SER A 139 -11.64 -63.73 60.83
CA SER A 139 -12.90 -63.33 60.20
C SER A 139 -14.11 -63.24 61.16
N SER A 140 -13.87 -63.12 62.46
CA SER A 140 -14.85 -62.57 63.40
C SER A 140 -14.71 -61.04 63.46
N SER A 141 -15.85 -60.35 63.55
CA SER A 141 -15.95 -58.91 63.76
C SER A 141 -17.34 -58.58 64.29
N TYR A 142 -17.49 -57.39 64.86
CA TYR A 142 -18.77 -56.91 65.34
C TYR A 142 -18.94 -55.40 65.09
N ASP A 143 -20.18 -54.99 64.90
CA ASP A 143 -20.57 -53.60 64.81
C ASP A 143 -21.07 -53.16 66.18
N TYR A 144 -20.89 -51.89 66.55
CA TYR A 144 -21.42 -51.36 67.80
C TYR A 144 -21.89 -49.90 67.69
N ALA A 145 -22.85 -49.56 68.55
CA ALA A 145 -23.26 -48.18 68.83
C ALA A 145 -23.49 -48.03 70.34
N VAL A 146 -22.82 -47.05 70.96
CA VAL A 146 -22.92 -46.72 72.38
C VAL A 146 -23.70 -45.44 72.55
N TYR A 147 -24.82 -45.51 73.25
CA TYR A 147 -25.73 -44.42 73.56
C TYR A 147 -25.56 -43.98 75.01
N LYS A 148 -25.68 -42.68 75.26
CA LYS A 148 -25.72 -42.10 76.61
C LYS A 148 -27.13 -42.27 77.20
N ALA A 149 -27.27 -41.98 78.48
CA ALA A 149 -28.57 -42.00 79.18
C ALA A 149 -29.62 -41.03 78.60
N ASP A 150 -29.22 -40.03 77.80
CA ASP A 150 -30.12 -39.11 77.08
C ASP A 150 -30.53 -39.62 75.68
N GLY A 151 -30.17 -40.86 75.32
CA GLY A 151 -30.39 -41.46 74.00
C GLY A 151 -29.41 -41.00 72.92
N SER A 152 -28.57 -40.01 73.19
CA SER A 152 -27.63 -39.48 72.21
C SER A 152 -26.41 -40.40 72.04
N ILE A 153 -25.85 -40.47 70.83
CA ILE A 153 -24.73 -41.38 70.54
C ILE A 153 -23.45 -40.82 71.18
N SER A 154 -22.69 -41.72 71.81
CA SER A 154 -21.34 -41.47 72.32
C SER A 154 -20.29 -41.87 71.29
N THR A 155 -20.26 -43.14 70.89
CA THR A 155 -19.32 -43.72 69.92
C THR A 155 -19.96 -44.88 69.20
N ASP A 156 -19.53 -45.12 67.97
CA ASP A 156 -20.01 -46.14 67.07
C ASP A 156 -18.84 -46.64 66.21
N ASN A 157 -18.91 -47.89 65.73
CA ASN A 157 -17.94 -48.43 64.79
C ASN A 157 -18.51 -49.65 64.04
N MET A 158 -18.00 -49.89 62.84
CA MET A 158 -18.35 -51.04 61.99
C MET A 158 -17.13 -51.96 61.83
N ASN A 159 -17.34 -53.27 61.85
CA ASN A 159 -16.30 -54.30 61.75
C ASN A 159 -15.19 -54.19 62.81
N SER A 160 -15.55 -53.81 64.04
CA SER A 160 -14.64 -53.81 65.19
C SER A 160 -14.19 -55.23 65.55
N THR A 161 -12.95 -55.36 66.02
CA THR A 161 -12.40 -56.61 66.60
C THR A 161 -11.81 -56.40 68.00
N SER A 162 -11.75 -55.16 68.47
CA SER A 162 -11.16 -54.76 69.76
C SER A 162 -12.08 -55.09 70.95
N SER A 163 -11.71 -54.63 72.16
CA SER A 163 -12.66 -54.50 73.27
C SER A 163 -13.42 -53.17 73.20
N LEU A 164 -14.64 -53.13 73.73
CA LEU A 164 -15.53 -51.96 73.67
C LEU A 164 -15.67 -51.29 75.05
N SER A 165 -15.28 -50.03 75.18
CA SER A 165 -15.49 -49.26 76.43
C SER A 165 -16.86 -48.58 76.45
N VAL A 166 -17.60 -48.76 77.54
CA VAL A 166 -18.95 -48.23 77.76
C VAL A 166 -18.97 -47.39 79.04
N GLY A 167 -19.35 -46.12 78.91
CA GLY A 167 -19.43 -45.16 80.01
C GLY A 167 -20.45 -45.54 81.08
N ALA A 168 -20.33 -44.95 82.28
CA ALA A 168 -21.30 -45.17 83.36
C ALA A 168 -22.70 -44.69 82.95
N GLY A 169 -23.72 -45.54 83.07
CA GLY A 169 -25.09 -45.25 82.63
C GLY A 169 -25.28 -45.23 81.11
N TYR A 170 -24.32 -45.73 80.32
CA TYR A 170 -24.42 -45.81 78.86
C TYR A 170 -24.83 -47.22 78.43
N THR A 171 -25.48 -47.32 77.27
CA THR A 171 -25.97 -48.56 76.68
C THR A 171 -25.27 -48.81 75.35
N ALA A 172 -24.62 -49.96 75.19
CA ALA A 172 -23.99 -50.39 73.95
C ALA A 172 -24.85 -51.45 73.26
N VAL A 173 -25.32 -51.18 72.05
CA VAL A 173 -25.83 -52.23 71.15
C VAL A 173 -24.65 -52.77 70.36
N VAL A 174 -24.51 -54.10 70.33
CA VAL A 174 -23.45 -54.84 69.65
C VAL A 174 -24.09 -55.88 68.73
N THR A 175 -23.61 -55.99 67.49
CA THR A 175 -24.11 -56.95 66.50
C THR A 175 -22.96 -57.70 65.85
N SER A 176 -23.05 -59.03 65.79
CA SER A 176 -22.03 -59.87 65.14
C SER A 176 -22.04 -59.67 63.62
N SER A 177 -20.97 -59.09 63.08
CA SER A 177 -20.85 -58.73 61.65
C SER A 177 -19.91 -59.64 60.86
N GLY A 178 -19.03 -60.39 61.54
CA GLY A 178 -18.13 -61.36 60.93
C GLY A 178 -18.82 -62.68 60.54
N VAL A 179 -18.10 -63.55 59.83
CA VAL A 179 -18.61 -64.87 59.41
C VAL A 179 -18.48 -65.93 60.48
N ASN A 180 -17.64 -65.70 61.49
CA ASN A 180 -17.38 -66.62 62.60
C ASN A 180 -17.90 -66.02 63.91
N ALA A 181 -18.53 -66.87 64.73
CA ALA A 181 -18.97 -66.50 66.08
C ALA A 181 -17.77 -66.08 66.96
N PHE A 182 -18.04 -65.24 67.95
CA PHE A 182 -17.05 -64.74 68.91
C PHE A 182 -17.67 -64.68 70.31
N THR A 183 -16.85 -64.61 71.35
CA THR A 183 -17.32 -64.49 72.75
C THR A 183 -17.20 -63.07 73.27
N VAL A 184 -18.15 -62.68 74.12
CA VAL A 184 -18.14 -61.42 74.87
C VAL A 184 -18.11 -61.75 76.36
N THR A 185 -17.08 -61.29 77.06
CA THR A 185 -17.01 -61.32 78.52
C THR A 185 -17.63 -60.04 79.09
N ILE A 186 -18.65 -60.23 79.92
CA ILE A 186 -19.54 -59.21 80.48
C ILE A 186 -19.20 -59.04 81.97
N PRO A 187 -18.63 -57.89 82.40
CA PRO A 187 -18.41 -57.61 83.82
C PRO A 187 -19.70 -57.51 84.64
N VAL A 188 -19.62 -57.78 85.95
CA VAL A 188 -20.77 -57.71 86.90
C VAL A 188 -21.53 -56.38 86.89
N GLU A 189 -20.90 -55.28 86.45
CA GLU A 189 -21.54 -53.97 86.38
C GLU A 189 -22.44 -53.77 85.15
N PHE A 190 -22.53 -54.72 84.24
CA PHE A 190 -23.43 -54.66 83.08
C PHE A 190 -24.69 -55.49 83.27
N THR A 191 -25.81 -54.96 82.80
CA THR A 191 -27.01 -55.74 82.45
C THR A 191 -27.08 -55.87 80.94
N TYR A 192 -27.57 -57.00 80.42
CA TYR A 192 -27.70 -57.21 78.99
C TYR A 192 -29.01 -57.87 78.58
N SER A 193 -29.41 -57.67 77.33
CA SER A 193 -30.56 -58.32 76.70
C SER A 193 -30.27 -58.61 75.22
N VAL A 194 -31.03 -59.53 74.62
CA VAL A 194 -31.14 -59.57 73.14
C VAL A 194 -31.69 -58.22 72.67
N SER A 195 -31.19 -57.73 71.54
CA SER A 195 -31.70 -56.52 70.87
C SER A 195 -32.52 -56.94 69.66
N GLU A 196 -33.74 -56.42 69.53
CA GLU A 196 -34.57 -56.63 68.33
C GLU A 196 -34.01 -55.89 67.11
N ASN A 197 -33.27 -54.80 67.36
CA ASN A 197 -32.60 -53.98 66.36
C ASN A 197 -31.08 -54.27 66.34
N PRO A 198 -30.43 -54.28 65.16
CA PRO A 198 -28.98 -54.32 65.07
C PRO A 198 -28.33 -53.01 65.54
N ALA A 199 -27.02 -53.01 65.79
CA ALA A 199 -26.28 -51.84 66.24
C ALA A 199 -26.28 -50.69 65.22
N LEU A 200 -26.19 -51.03 63.93
CA LEU A 200 -26.17 -50.09 62.81
C LEU A 200 -27.23 -50.48 61.78
N HIS A 201 -27.91 -49.50 61.17
CA HIS A 201 -28.46 -49.67 59.83
C HIS A 201 -27.29 -49.82 58.86
N ARG A 202 -27.15 -51.00 58.23
CA ARG A 202 -26.00 -51.36 57.39
C ARG A 202 -26.46 -51.83 56.01
N ALA A 203 -25.82 -51.33 54.96
CA ALA A 203 -26.05 -51.73 53.57
C ALA A 203 -24.72 -52.02 52.87
N THR A 204 -24.68 -53.06 52.03
CA THR A 204 -23.54 -53.37 51.17
C THR A 204 -23.96 -53.11 49.73
N LEU A 205 -23.35 -52.12 49.08
CA LEU A 205 -23.70 -51.63 47.76
C LEU A 205 -22.75 -52.21 46.71
N SER A 206 -23.30 -52.95 45.76
CA SER A 206 -22.62 -53.29 44.49
C SER A 206 -22.61 -52.07 43.56
N LYS A 207 -21.85 -52.13 42.47
CA LYS A 207 -21.77 -51.02 41.51
C LYS A 207 -23.16 -50.68 40.92
N GLY A 208 -23.61 -49.44 41.12
CA GLY A 208 -24.91 -48.93 40.69
C GLY A 208 -26.05 -49.12 41.69
N GLU A 209 -25.88 -49.91 42.76
CA GLU A 209 -26.89 -50.03 43.81
C GLU A 209 -26.84 -48.82 44.75
N SER A 210 -28.02 -48.30 45.13
CA SER A 210 -28.14 -47.05 45.88
C SER A 210 -28.95 -47.21 47.16
N TYR A 211 -28.56 -46.50 48.21
CA TYR A 211 -29.17 -46.58 49.54
C TYR A 211 -29.13 -45.21 50.21
N TRP A 212 -30.24 -44.82 50.83
CA TRP A 212 -30.37 -43.53 51.52
C TRP A 212 -30.37 -43.69 53.03
N PHE A 213 -29.95 -42.63 53.74
CA PHE A 213 -30.14 -42.46 55.18
C PHE A 213 -30.71 -41.07 55.47
N VAL A 214 -31.58 -40.97 56.48
CA VAL A 214 -32.02 -39.70 57.09
C VAL A 214 -31.61 -39.69 58.56
N ASN A 215 -31.17 -38.52 59.05
CA ASN A 215 -30.86 -38.31 60.47
C ASN A 215 -32.07 -37.71 61.20
N GLU A 216 -32.82 -38.55 61.90
CA GLU A 216 -33.97 -38.13 62.72
C GLU A 216 -33.53 -37.40 64.00
N GLY A 217 -32.24 -37.46 64.34
CA GLY A 217 -31.64 -36.82 65.50
C GLY A 217 -31.05 -35.44 65.22
N THR A 218 -30.44 -34.85 66.26
CA THR A 218 -29.77 -33.52 66.18
C THR A 218 -28.25 -33.61 66.14
N GLN A 219 -27.66 -34.81 66.29
CA GLN A 219 -26.21 -34.99 66.29
C GLN A 219 -25.67 -35.25 64.89
N THR A 220 -24.67 -34.48 64.49
CA THR A 220 -23.87 -34.75 63.29
C THR A 220 -22.91 -35.92 63.53
N ARG A 221 -22.97 -36.98 62.71
CA ARG A 221 -22.05 -38.14 62.78
C ARG A 221 -21.46 -38.48 61.41
N ALA A 222 -20.26 -39.05 61.39
CA ALA A 222 -19.67 -39.62 60.19
C ALA A 222 -20.31 -40.99 59.88
N VAL A 223 -20.52 -41.30 58.60
CA VAL A 223 -20.89 -42.65 58.18
C VAL A 223 -19.75 -43.63 58.47
N SER A 224 -20.06 -44.80 59.02
CA SER A 224 -19.12 -45.91 59.08
C SER A 224 -19.07 -46.60 57.70
N ALA A 225 -17.87 -46.79 57.15
CA ALA A 225 -17.68 -47.45 55.86
C ALA A 225 -16.37 -48.26 55.79
N ASP A 226 -16.33 -49.28 54.93
CA ASP A 226 -15.15 -50.13 54.65
C ASP A 226 -14.44 -49.77 53.31
N THR A 227 -14.57 -48.51 52.90
CA THR A 227 -13.97 -47.95 51.69
C THR A 227 -12.47 -48.21 51.58
N SER A 228 -12.00 -48.51 50.37
CA SER A 228 -10.60 -48.88 50.11
C SER A 228 -10.21 -48.61 48.67
N THR A 229 -9.23 -47.73 48.45
CA THR A 229 -8.65 -47.47 47.12
C THR A 229 -7.96 -48.70 46.56
N ALA A 230 -7.24 -49.46 47.40
CA ALA A 230 -6.45 -50.62 46.98
C ALA A 230 -7.31 -51.83 46.57
N GLN A 231 -8.55 -51.92 47.08
CA GLN A 231 -9.53 -52.94 46.70
C GLN A 231 -10.64 -52.40 45.81
N ASP A 232 -10.54 -51.14 45.36
CA ASP A 232 -11.58 -50.44 44.59
C ASP A 232 -12.99 -50.56 45.18
N ARG A 233 -13.09 -50.39 46.51
CA ARG A 233 -14.34 -50.21 47.26
C ARG A 233 -14.59 -48.72 47.43
N LYS A 234 -15.46 -48.16 46.60
CA LYS A 234 -15.77 -46.72 46.53
C LYS A 234 -17.28 -46.52 46.35
N TYR A 235 -17.78 -45.38 46.80
CA TYR A 235 -19.15 -44.93 46.53
C TYR A 235 -19.18 -43.48 46.05
N ASP A 236 -20.23 -43.13 45.32
CA ASP A 236 -20.69 -41.75 45.19
C ASP A 236 -21.59 -41.42 46.38
N TYR A 237 -21.62 -40.16 46.84
CA TYR A 237 -22.61 -39.70 47.81
C TYR A 237 -23.11 -38.29 47.52
N ALA A 238 -24.38 -38.02 47.87
CA ALA A 238 -24.99 -36.70 47.85
C ALA A 238 -25.81 -36.49 49.13
N ASN A 239 -25.46 -35.48 49.91
CA ASN A 239 -26.07 -35.09 51.18
C ASN A 239 -26.89 -33.81 50.97
N TYR A 240 -28.18 -33.88 51.29
CA TYR A 240 -29.16 -32.82 51.16
C TYR A 240 -29.61 -32.33 52.54
N ASN A 241 -29.77 -31.02 52.70
CA ASN A 241 -30.41 -30.46 53.89
C ASN A 241 -31.92 -30.75 53.86
N GLU A 242 -32.61 -30.52 54.98
CA GLU A 242 -34.07 -30.70 55.13
C GLU A 242 -34.89 -29.92 54.08
N ASP A 243 -34.36 -28.80 53.55
CA ASP A 243 -34.97 -28.01 52.48
C ASP A 243 -34.75 -28.58 51.05
N GLY A 244 -34.11 -29.74 50.94
CA GLY A 244 -33.74 -30.39 49.68
C GLY A 244 -32.52 -29.79 48.98
N SER A 245 -31.90 -28.74 49.52
CA SER A 245 -30.70 -28.14 48.93
C SER A 245 -29.46 -29.02 49.15
N LEU A 246 -28.60 -29.11 48.14
CA LEU A 246 -27.34 -29.85 48.29
C LEU A 246 -26.44 -29.19 49.35
N SER A 247 -26.00 -30.02 50.30
CA SER A 247 -25.14 -29.69 51.42
C SER A 247 -23.68 -30.06 51.13
N SER A 248 -23.47 -31.30 50.69
CA SER A 248 -22.17 -31.79 50.21
C SER A 248 -22.35 -33.00 49.30
N SER A 249 -21.38 -33.27 48.44
CA SER A 249 -21.35 -34.43 47.54
C SER A 249 -19.91 -34.85 47.27
N ASN A 250 -19.71 -36.10 46.86
CA ASN A 250 -18.43 -36.54 46.32
C ASN A 250 -18.60 -37.73 45.37
N PHE A 251 -17.70 -37.83 44.39
CA PHE A 251 -17.71 -38.80 43.31
C PHE A 251 -16.54 -39.77 43.45
N GLU A 252 -16.80 -41.07 43.31
CA GLU A 252 -15.84 -42.17 43.53
C GLU A 252 -15.08 -42.06 44.86
N SER A 253 -15.77 -41.66 45.92
CA SER A 253 -15.17 -41.35 47.21
C SER A 253 -14.79 -42.60 47.99
N THR A 254 -13.70 -42.47 48.74
CA THR A 254 -13.38 -43.32 49.90
C THR A 254 -13.54 -42.58 51.23
N GLY A 255 -13.86 -41.28 51.20
CA GLY A 255 -14.04 -40.45 52.38
C GLY A 255 -15.38 -40.71 53.08
N LYS A 256 -15.40 -40.59 54.41
CA LYS A 256 -16.58 -40.84 55.25
C LYS A 256 -17.32 -39.51 55.52
N PRO A 257 -18.39 -39.17 54.76
CA PRO A 257 -19.14 -37.95 54.99
C PRO A 257 -19.80 -37.90 56.36
N TYR A 258 -20.01 -36.68 56.84
CA TYR A 258 -20.83 -36.40 58.03
C TYR A 258 -22.28 -36.12 57.61
N LEU A 259 -23.24 -36.70 58.33
CA LEU A 259 -24.67 -36.44 58.18
C LEU A 259 -25.16 -35.59 59.36
N GLY A 260 -25.57 -34.35 59.08
CA GLY A 260 -26.16 -33.43 60.06
C GLY A 260 -27.58 -33.86 60.46
N GLY A 261 -28.13 -33.27 61.53
CA GLY A 261 -29.51 -33.54 61.95
C GLY A 261 -30.53 -32.98 60.95
N GLY A 262 -31.57 -33.74 60.62
CA GLY A 262 -32.58 -33.40 59.61
C GLY A 262 -32.13 -33.59 58.15
N ASN A 263 -30.88 -33.97 57.89
CA ASN A 263 -30.36 -34.16 56.54
C ASN A 263 -30.62 -35.59 56.02
N GLU A 264 -30.77 -35.68 54.70
CA GLU A 264 -30.77 -36.94 53.92
C GLU A 264 -29.42 -37.12 53.22
N ILE A 265 -28.93 -38.35 53.10
CA ILE A 265 -27.78 -38.69 52.25
C ILE A 265 -28.07 -39.94 51.44
N ILE A 266 -27.85 -39.85 50.13
CA ILE A 266 -27.89 -40.97 49.20
C ILE A 266 -26.47 -41.41 48.94
N PHE A 267 -26.22 -42.71 49.01
CA PHE A 267 -24.99 -43.37 48.58
C PHE A 267 -25.27 -44.25 47.36
N THR A 268 -24.28 -44.40 46.48
CA THR A 268 -24.33 -45.34 45.34
C THR A 268 -22.99 -46.05 45.18
N GLY A 269 -22.99 -47.37 45.04
CA GLY A 269 -21.75 -48.11 44.81
C GLY A 269 -21.08 -47.72 43.49
N ALA A 270 -19.81 -47.30 43.52
CA ALA A 270 -19.08 -46.80 42.35
C ALA A 270 -17.93 -47.73 41.92
N GLY A 271 -17.26 -48.34 42.91
CA GLY A 271 -16.13 -49.24 42.71
C GLY A 271 -16.51 -50.60 42.13
N SER A 272 -15.51 -51.35 41.65
CA SER A 272 -15.68 -52.71 41.12
C SER A 272 -15.87 -53.78 42.20
N GLN A 273 -15.56 -53.48 43.46
CA GLN A 273 -15.88 -54.33 44.62
C GLN A 273 -16.99 -53.68 45.46
N PRO A 274 -17.96 -54.46 45.98
CA PRO A 274 -19.01 -53.92 46.83
C PRO A 274 -18.46 -53.23 48.08
N VAL A 275 -19.11 -52.14 48.49
CA VAL A 275 -18.74 -51.31 49.64
C VAL A 275 -19.86 -51.32 50.68
N THR A 276 -19.50 -51.47 51.95
CA THR A 276 -20.43 -51.49 53.06
C THR A 276 -20.42 -50.14 53.77
N ILE A 277 -21.61 -49.63 54.06
CA ILE A 277 -21.88 -48.38 54.77
C ILE A 277 -22.85 -48.64 55.92
N GLY A 278 -22.77 -47.83 56.98
CA GLY A 278 -23.75 -47.85 58.05
C GLY A 278 -23.69 -46.70 59.06
N LEU A 279 -24.81 -46.51 59.74
CA LEU A 279 -25.04 -45.51 60.79
C LEU A 279 -25.84 -46.14 61.95
N PRO A 280 -25.74 -45.65 63.20
CA PRO A 280 -26.43 -46.23 64.36
C PRO A 280 -27.94 -46.38 64.19
N TYR A 281 -28.49 -47.56 64.52
CA TYR A 281 -29.87 -47.88 64.17
C TYR A 281 -30.91 -46.97 64.86
N GLU A 282 -30.77 -46.67 66.14
CA GLU A 282 -31.81 -46.02 66.95
C GLU A 282 -32.02 -44.51 66.65
N VAL A 283 -31.22 -43.90 65.77
CA VAL A 283 -31.21 -42.44 65.50
C VAL A 283 -31.35 -42.09 64.02
N TYR A 284 -31.07 -43.04 63.13
CA TYR A 284 -31.09 -42.84 61.68
C TYR A 284 -32.14 -43.75 61.07
N THR A 285 -32.81 -43.31 60.01
CA THR A 285 -33.60 -44.20 59.15
C THR A 285 -32.84 -44.43 57.85
N GLY A 286 -33.16 -45.51 57.12
CA GLY A 286 -32.51 -45.77 55.83
C GLY A 286 -33.18 -46.88 55.03
N GLY A 287 -32.95 -46.86 53.72
CA GLY A 287 -33.56 -47.80 52.78
C GLY A 287 -32.90 -47.83 51.40
N TRP A 288 -33.24 -48.83 50.60
CA TRP A 288 -32.83 -48.91 49.20
C TRP A 288 -33.47 -47.78 48.38
N SER A 289 -32.74 -47.31 47.38
CA SER A 289 -33.12 -46.20 46.51
C SER A 289 -33.05 -46.59 45.04
N ASP A 290 -34.09 -46.27 44.27
CA ASP A 290 -34.02 -46.23 42.80
C ASP A 290 -33.33 -44.93 42.32
N GLU A 291 -33.20 -43.94 43.19
CA GLU A 291 -32.49 -42.69 42.95
C GLU A 291 -30.99 -42.83 43.30
N PRO A 292 -30.06 -42.61 42.36
CA PRO A 292 -28.63 -42.63 42.63
C PRO A 292 -28.16 -41.30 43.23
N ALA A 293 -27.02 -41.33 43.94
CA ALA A 293 -26.36 -40.12 44.43
C ALA A 293 -25.95 -39.16 43.29
N TYR A 294 -25.52 -39.73 42.16
CA TYR A 294 -25.00 -39.03 41.00
C TYR A 294 -25.64 -39.54 39.70
N THR A 295 -26.02 -38.63 38.82
CA THR A 295 -26.27 -38.95 37.40
C THR A 295 -24.92 -39.17 36.73
N ARG A 296 -24.71 -40.36 36.15
CA ARG A 296 -23.45 -40.76 35.51
C ARG A 296 -23.62 -40.96 34.01
N VAL A 297 -22.74 -40.37 33.21
CA VAL A 297 -22.67 -40.57 31.75
C VAL A 297 -21.25 -40.88 31.33
N THR A 298 -21.03 -41.99 30.63
CA THR A 298 -19.73 -42.34 30.05
C THR A 298 -19.70 -41.89 28.60
N LEU A 299 -18.73 -41.03 28.27
CA LEU A 299 -18.52 -40.51 26.91
C LEU A 299 -17.41 -41.33 26.24
N SER A 300 -17.61 -41.66 24.97
CA SER A 300 -16.54 -42.10 24.06
C SER A 300 -15.91 -40.89 23.35
N GLN A 301 -14.80 -41.07 22.64
CA GLN A 301 -14.20 -40.00 21.83
C GLN A 301 -15.19 -39.42 20.82
N GLY A 302 -15.36 -38.10 20.82
CA GLY A 302 -16.34 -37.39 19.99
C GLY A 302 -17.79 -37.53 20.45
N GLU A 303 -18.05 -38.08 21.64
CA GLU A 303 -19.39 -38.01 22.25
C GLU A 303 -19.53 -36.81 23.17
N SER A 304 -20.74 -36.27 23.17
CA SER A 304 -21.06 -34.95 23.73
C SER A 304 -22.34 -35.01 24.57
N TYR A 305 -22.30 -34.45 25.77
CA TYR A 305 -23.43 -34.37 26.72
C TYR A 305 -23.58 -32.97 27.29
N GLN A 306 -24.81 -32.59 27.61
CA GLN A 306 -25.13 -31.33 28.28
C GLN A 306 -25.60 -31.56 29.73
N PHE A 307 -25.23 -30.63 30.60
CA PHE A 307 -25.44 -30.65 32.04
C PHE A 307 -25.97 -29.28 32.48
N THR A 308 -27.27 -29.18 32.70
CA THR A 308 -27.96 -27.93 33.08
C THR A 308 -28.15 -27.90 34.60
N ASN A 309 -27.53 -26.94 35.28
CA ASN A 309 -27.66 -26.81 36.73
C ASN A 309 -29.03 -26.20 37.08
N ILE A 310 -29.91 -27.02 37.63
CA ILE A 310 -31.28 -26.64 38.05
C ILE A 310 -31.36 -26.23 39.52
N SER A 311 -30.24 -26.26 40.25
CA SER A 311 -30.15 -25.83 41.65
C SER A 311 -29.88 -24.32 41.79
N SER A 312 -29.92 -23.82 43.03
CA SER A 312 -29.66 -22.42 43.37
C SER A 312 -28.18 -22.07 43.61
N LYS A 313 -27.25 -23.03 43.52
CA LYS A 313 -25.81 -22.86 43.80
C LYS A 313 -24.97 -23.30 42.62
N SER A 314 -23.77 -22.72 42.47
CA SER A 314 -22.78 -23.23 41.53
C SER A 314 -22.20 -24.57 42.00
N ASP A 315 -22.01 -25.50 41.08
CA ASP A 315 -21.38 -26.80 41.32
C ASP A 315 -20.51 -27.20 40.11
N ALA A 316 -19.58 -28.12 40.28
CA ALA A 316 -18.63 -28.53 39.24
C ALA A 316 -18.83 -30.00 38.83
N LEU A 317 -18.76 -30.25 37.53
CA LEU A 317 -18.83 -31.61 36.99
C LEU A 317 -17.69 -32.46 37.55
N GLN A 318 -18.00 -33.65 38.03
CA GLN A 318 -17.02 -34.64 38.46
C GLN A 318 -16.71 -35.62 37.34
N THR A 319 -15.59 -36.32 37.44
CA THR A 319 -15.16 -37.32 36.46
C THR A 319 -14.15 -38.29 37.06
N ASP A 320 -14.12 -39.51 36.53
CA ASP A 320 -13.12 -40.56 36.80
C ASP A 320 -11.87 -40.42 35.90
N GLY A 321 -11.88 -39.49 34.95
CA GLY A 321 -10.79 -39.22 34.01
C GLY A 321 -9.51 -38.70 34.69
N THR A 322 -8.37 -39.06 34.10
CA THR A 322 -7.04 -38.68 34.58
C THR A 322 -6.54 -37.38 33.93
N THR A 323 -5.37 -36.89 34.33
CA THR A 323 -4.72 -35.72 33.69
C THR A 323 -4.34 -35.94 32.21
N LYS A 324 -4.39 -37.20 31.74
CA LYS A 324 -4.17 -37.56 30.32
C LYS A 324 -5.43 -37.46 29.49
N ASP A 325 -6.60 -37.57 30.10
CA ASP A 325 -7.87 -37.65 29.40
C ASP A 325 -8.39 -36.22 29.19
N LYS A 326 -8.57 -35.82 27.93
CA LYS A 326 -8.83 -34.44 27.53
C LYS A 326 -10.23 -34.29 26.99
N HIS A 327 -10.86 -33.17 27.32
CA HIS A 327 -12.18 -32.81 26.82
C HIS A 327 -12.22 -31.34 26.39
N ASP A 328 -13.18 -31.04 25.52
CA ASP A 328 -13.65 -29.69 25.27
C ASP A 328 -14.89 -29.44 26.15
N TYR A 329 -15.09 -28.21 26.59
CA TYR A 329 -16.34 -27.78 27.21
C TYR A 329 -16.71 -26.34 26.83
N VAL A 330 -18.01 -26.05 26.92
CA VAL A 330 -18.57 -24.69 26.90
C VAL A 330 -19.64 -24.59 27.98
N VAL A 331 -19.67 -23.48 28.72
CA VAL A 331 -20.70 -23.16 29.72
C VAL A 331 -21.52 -21.98 29.22
N TYR A 332 -22.77 -22.24 28.89
CA TYR A 332 -23.73 -21.26 28.38
C TYR A 332 -24.56 -20.63 29.52
N LEU A 333 -24.89 -19.35 29.35
CA LEU A 333 -25.89 -18.61 30.11
C LEU A 333 -27.31 -19.13 29.82
N PRO A 334 -28.32 -18.77 30.63
CA PRO A 334 -29.72 -19.16 30.38
C PRO A 334 -30.31 -18.60 29.07
N ASP A 335 -29.70 -17.57 28.47
CA ASP A 335 -30.09 -17.00 27.17
C ASP A 335 -29.45 -17.73 25.97
N GLY A 336 -28.60 -18.74 26.23
CA GLY A 336 -27.86 -19.49 25.22
C GLY A 336 -26.45 -18.99 24.95
N THR A 337 -26.02 -17.85 25.51
CA THR A 337 -24.71 -17.23 25.24
C THR A 337 -23.55 -17.92 25.98
N GLU A 338 -22.42 -18.14 25.31
CA GLU A 338 -21.18 -18.62 25.91
C GLU A 338 -20.71 -17.70 27.05
N SER A 339 -20.49 -18.27 28.23
CA SER A 339 -19.88 -17.59 29.38
C SER A 339 -18.46 -18.07 29.67
N SER A 340 -18.10 -19.30 29.32
CA SER A 340 -16.72 -19.80 29.42
C SER A 340 -16.53 -21.07 28.58
N THR A 341 -15.28 -21.34 28.21
CA THR A 341 -14.90 -22.47 27.35
C THR A 341 -13.56 -23.04 27.78
N GLY A 342 -13.41 -24.36 27.67
CA GLY A 342 -12.14 -25.07 27.77
C GLY A 342 -11.90 -25.90 26.52
N THR A 343 -10.68 -25.92 26.00
CA THR A 343 -10.33 -26.67 24.78
C THR A 343 -9.18 -27.61 25.09
N ASN A 344 -9.30 -28.89 24.72
CA ASN A 344 -8.32 -29.95 24.94
C ASN A 344 -7.79 -30.00 26.39
N THR A 345 -8.69 -29.82 27.36
CA THR A 345 -8.36 -29.54 28.77
C THR A 345 -8.72 -30.68 29.71
N THR A 346 -8.22 -30.60 30.95
CA THR A 346 -8.61 -31.41 32.10
C THR A 346 -9.39 -30.62 33.16
N THR A 347 -9.59 -29.31 32.94
CA THR A 347 -10.30 -28.44 33.87
C THR A 347 -11.79 -28.81 33.88
N LYS A 348 -12.29 -29.25 35.04
CA LYS A 348 -13.71 -29.50 35.26
C LYS A 348 -14.52 -28.20 35.12
N PRO A 349 -15.59 -28.14 34.31
CA PRO A 349 -16.42 -26.94 34.22
C PRO A 349 -17.25 -26.75 35.49
N THR A 350 -17.20 -25.54 36.04
CA THR A 350 -18.11 -25.07 37.11
C THR A 350 -19.33 -24.42 36.48
N VAL A 351 -20.51 -24.92 36.83
CA VAL A 351 -21.80 -24.51 36.27
C VAL A 351 -22.59 -23.78 37.34
N ALA A 352 -22.82 -22.47 37.14
CA ALA A 352 -23.65 -21.68 38.04
C ALA A 352 -25.16 -22.02 37.86
N ALA A 353 -25.98 -21.62 38.82
CA ALA A 353 -27.44 -21.80 38.77
C ALA A 353 -28.04 -21.34 37.43
N GLY A 354 -28.87 -22.19 36.81
CA GLY A 354 -29.54 -21.94 35.53
C GLY A 354 -28.64 -22.06 34.28
N ARG A 355 -27.34 -22.31 34.42
CA ARG A 355 -26.41 -22.45 33.28
C ARG A 355 -26.34 -23.89 32.78
N THR A 356 -25.89 -24.04 31.54
CA THR A 356 -25.70 -25.36 30.90
C THR A 356 -24.25 -25.53 30.46
N ALA A 357 -23.58 -26.59 30.92
CA ALA A 357 -22.30 -27.01 30.34
C ALA A 357 -22.53 -28.07 29.27
N VAL A 358 -21.93 -27.91 28.09
CA VAL A 358 -21.75 -28.98 27.10
C VAL A 358 -20.30 -29.47 27.21
N VAL A 359 -20.11 -30.78 27.24
CA VAL A 359 -18.79 -31.43 27.35
C VAL A 359 -18.64 -32.47 26.25
N THR A 360 -17.52 -32.43 25.54
CA THR A 360 -17.15 -33.37 24.46
C THR A 360 -15.81 -34.03 24.80
N LEU A 361 -15.75 -35.36 24.79
CA LEU A 361 -14.51 -36.08 25.06
C LEU A 361 -13.60 -36.11 23.84
N VAL A 362 -12.36 -35.64 23.97
CA VAL A 362 -11.38 -35.52 22.88
C VAL A 362 -10.43 -36.72 22.83
N THR A 363 -10.23 -37.43 23.95
CA THR A 363 -9.35 -38.61 24.05
C THR A 363 -10.05 -39.94 23.78
N ALA A 364 -9.27 -40.92 23.30
CA ALA A 364 -9.75 -42.25 22.94
C ALA A 364 -10.19 -43.12 24.14
N THR A 365 -9.63 -42.90 25.33
CA THR A 365 -10.07 -43.57 26.56
C THR A 365 -11.47 -43.05 26.92
N PRO A 366 -12.51 -43.90 27.05
CA PRO A 366 -13.81 -43.45 27.53
C PRO A 366 -13.73 -42.94 28.97
N VAL A 367 -14.50 -41.89 29.27
CA VAL A 367 -14.48 -41.20 30.57
C VAL A 367 -15.91 -41.05 31.09
N THR A 368 -16.12 -41.35 32.38
CA THR A 368 -17.39 -41.08 33.07
C THR A 368 -17.38 -39.67 33.63
N TYR A 369 -18.44 -38.92 33.35
CA TYR A 369 -18.76 -37.66 33.99
C TYR A 369 -19.94 -37.86 34.94
N GLY A 370 -19.94 -37.12 36.04
CA GLY A 370 -20.92 -37.24 37.10
C GLY A 370 -21.32 -35.88 37.68
N VAL A 371 -22.61 -35.72 37.95
CA VAL A 371 -23.18 -34.60 38.71
C VAL A 371 -24.21 -35.12 39.73
N PRO A 372 -24.43 -34.46 40.89
CA PRO A 372 -25.40 -34.93 41.87
C PRO A 372 -26.82 -34.96 41.27
N TYR A 373 -27.54 -36.06 41.50
CA TYR A 373 -28.75 -36.38 40.72
C TYR A 373 -29.84 -35.29 40.78
N ARG A 374 -30.10 -34.70 41.95
CA ARG A 374 -31.14 -33.68 42.13
C ARG A 374 -30.75 -32.27 41.68
N THR A 375 -29.49 -31.99 41.37
CA THR A 375 -29.01 -30.63 41.08
C THR A 375 -28.80 -30.32 39.60
N PHE A 376 -28.80 -31.34 38.73
CA PHE A 376 -28.60 -31.17 37.29
C PHE A 376 -29.61 -31.97 36.47
N ASP A 377 -30.11 -31.33 35.41
CA ASP A 377 -30.70 -32.03 34.27
C ASP A 377 -29.58 -32.42 33.28
N VAL A 378 -29.60 -33.66 32.78
CA VAL A 378 -28.52 -34.23 31.96
C VAL A 378 -29.11 -34.95 30.75
N GLN A 379 -28.72 -34.51 29.55
CA GLN A 379 -29.16 -35.11 28.29
C GLN A 379 -28.03 -35.13 27.26
N LYS A 380 -28.17 -35.98 26.24
CA LYS A 380 -27.18 -36.05 25.14
C LYS A 380 -27.23 -34.75 24.34
N ALA A 381 -26.06 -34.18 24.02
CA ALA A 381 -25.98 -32.93 23.28
C ALA A 381 -26.36 -33.12 21.80
N GLY A 382 -26.85 -32.06 21.16
CA GLY A 382 -27.20 -32.05 19.74
C GLY A 382 -25.99 -31.95 18.79
N GLY A 383 -24.82 -31.61 19.33
CA GLY A 383 -23.55 -31.44 18.62
C GLY A 383 -22.38 -31.46 19.60
N ASP A 384 -21.19 -31.10 19.12
CA ASP A 384 -19.99 -31.00 19.95
C ASP A 384 -19.91 -29.65 20.66
N ALA A 385 -19.30 -29.62 21.85
CA ALA A 385 -19.10 -28.40 22.63
C ALA A 385 -18.32 -27.33 21.83
N ILE A 386 -17.38 -27.76 20.98
CA ILE A 386 -16.58 -26.87 20.14
C ILE A 386 -16.50 -27.46 18.73
N THR A 387 -17.15 -26.78 17.79
CA THR A 387 -17.08 -27.09 16.35
C THR A 387 -15.77 -26.57 15.77
N ARG A 388 -15.22 -27.30 14.79
CA ARG A 388 -13.96 -26.98 14.11
C ARG A 388 -14.14 -26.95 12.60
N ILE A 389 -13.52 -25.99 11.94
CA ILE A 389 -13.46 -25.88 10.48
C ILE A 389 -12.04 -25.57 10.01
N THR A 390 -11.58 -26.29 8.98
CA THR A 390 -10.32 -26.01 8.31
C THR A 390 -10.58 -25.12 7.11
N VAL A 391 -9.92 -23.96 7.06
CA VAL A 391 -9.98 -23.00 5.95
C VAL A 391 -8.64 -23.02 5.22
N TYR A 392 -8.66 -23.21 3.90
CA TYR A 392 -7.47 -23.37 3.07
C TYR A 392 -6.97 -22.02 2.51
N PRO A 393 -5.69 -21.90 2.11
CA PRO A 393 -5.14 -20.69 1.50
C PRO A 393 -5.97 -20.16 0.33
N GLY A 394 -6.40 -18.90 0.43
CA GLY A 394 -7.27 -18.21 -0.54
C GLY A 394 -8.77 -18.31 -0.23
N GLU A 395 -9.19 -19.17 0.69
CA GLU A 395 -10.60 -19.28 1.11
C GLU A 395 -10.95 -18.23 2.16
N SER A 396 -12.23 -17.85 2.17
CA SER A 396 -12.78 -16.84 3.07
C SER A 396 -14.06 -17.35 3.74
N MET A 397 -14.27 -16.98 5.00
CA MET A 397 -15.40 -17.40 5.83
C MET A 397 -16.00 -16.19 6.55
N ILE A 398 -17.32 -16.19 6.72
CA ILE A 398 -18.03 -15.29 7.63
C ILE A 398 -18.36 -16.05 8.91
N PHE A 399 -18.05 -15.44 10.05
CA PHE A 399 -18.43 -15.93 11.37
C PHE A 399 -19.29 -14.85 12.05
N ARG A 400 -20.55 -15.15 12.38
CA ARG A 400 -21.49 -14.22 13.04
C ARG A 400 -21.68 -14.64 14.48
N ASN A 401 -21.50 -13.72 15.43
CA ASN A 401 -21.70 -13.95 16.86
C ASN A 401 -23.17 -13.68 17.21
N ASN A 402 -23.93 -14.72 17.49
CA ASN A 402 -25.35 -14.64 17.87
C ASN A 402 -25.55 -14.47 19.39
N GLY A 403 -24.48 -14.58 20.19
CA GLY A 403 -24.51 -14.43 21.64
C GLY A 403 -24.67 -12.98 22.12
N SER A 404 -25.03 -12.82 23.40
CA SER A 404 -25.18 -11.51 24.04
C SER A 404 -23.84 -10.87 24.47
N LEU A 405 -22.74 -11.62 24.48
CA LEU A 405 -21.38 -11.20 24.86
C LEU A 405 -20.44 -11.11 23.65
N ALA A 406 -19.26 -10.49 23.84
CA ALA A 406 -18.21 -10.46 22.83
C ALA A 406 -17.28 -11.67 22.97
N ASN A 407 -17.29 -12.57 21.98
CA ASN A 407 -16.63 -13.87 22.05
C ASN A 407 -15.53 -14.04 20.98
N PRO A 408 -14.42 -14.73 21.28
CA PRO A 408 -13.33 -14.95 20.33
C PRO A 408 -13.57 -16.17 19.42
N ILE A 409 -13.17 -16.06 18.15
CA ILE A 409 -12.93 -17.27 17.33
C ILE A 409 -11.51 -17.73 17.62
N LYS A 410 -11.36 -18.95 18.14
CA LYS A 410 -10.05 -19.55 18.39
C LYS A 410 -9.47 -20.10 17.09
N ASN A 411 -8.15 -20.07 16.93
CA ASN A 411 -7.48 -20.70 15.79
C ASN A 411 -6.09 -21.26 16.16
N ASN A 412 -5.57 -22.14 15.30
CA ASN A 412 -4.26 -22.76 15.47
C ASN A 412 -3.09 -22.02 14.78
N ALA A 413 -3.32 -20.82 14.24
CA ALA A 413 -2.34 -20.12 13.38
C ALA A 413 -1.06 -19.74 14.15
N SER A 414 -1.18 -19.24 15.37
CA SER A 414 -0.03 -18.91 16.23
C SER A 414 0.90 -20.09 16.51
N SER A 415 0.39 -21.32 16.47
CA SER A 415 1.15 -22.57 16.65
C SER A 415 1.69 -23.18 15.35
N THR A 416 1.36 -22.61 14.18
CA THR A 416 1.63 -23.21 12.87
C THR A 416 2.50 -22.28 12.02
N ASN A 417 3.71 -22.71 11.69
CA ASN A 417 4.63 -21.86 10.91
C ASN A 417 4.08 -21.59 9.49
N GLY A 418 4.04 -20.33 9.09
CA GLY A 418 3.48 -19.89 7.80
C GLY A 418 1.95 -19.79 7.75
N ALA A 419 1.25 -20.02 8.86
CA ALA A 419 -0.18 -19.75 9.00
C ALA A 419 -0.41 -18.26 9.29
N LEU A 420 -1.06 -17.59 8.35
CA LEU A 420 -1.48 -16.19 8.46
C LEU A 420 -2.88 -16.06 7.86
N PHE A 421 -3.69 -15.20 8.46
CA PHE A 421 -4.99 -14.82 7.92
C PHE A 421 -5.20 -13.31 8.09
N ASP A 422 -6.04 -12.78 7.23
CA ASP A 422 -6.61 -11.44 7.40
C ASP A 422 -8.01 -11.57 8.00
N TYR A 423 -8.45 -10.56 8.75
CA TYR A 423 -9.85 -10.45 9.17
C TYR A 423 -10.34 -9.01 9.20
N VAL A 424 -11.65 -8.81 9.04
CA VAL A 424 -12.35 -7.55 9.29
C VAL A 424 -13.59 -7.83 10.14
N LEU A 425 -13.74 -7.07 11.23
CA LEU A 425 -14.82 -7.18 12.21
C LEU A 425 -15.85 -6.08 11.97
N TYR A 426 -17.11 -6.48 11.86
CA TYR A 426 -18.25 -5.62 11.61
C TYR A 426 -19.21 -5.63 12.81
N THR A 427 -19.91 -4.51 13.01
CA THR A 427 -21.07 -4.44 13.91
C THR A 427 -22.28 -5.16 13.29
N SER A 428 -23.37 -5.26 14.05
CA SER A 428 -24.69 -5.68 13.55
C SER A 428 -25.31 -4.73 12.51
N GLU A 429 -24.67 -3.59 12.24
CA GLU A 429 -25.12 -2.54 11.30
C GLU A 429 -24.18 -2.46 10.07
N ASP A 430 -23.42 -3.52 9.79
CA ASP A 430 -22.43 -3.63 8.70
C ASP A 430 -21.31 -2.55 8.73
N VAL A 431 -21.08 -1.92 9.89
CA VAL A 431 -20.01 -0.93 10.09
C VAL A 431 -18.72 -1.63 10.52
N VAL A 432 -17.63 -1.37 9.81
CA VAL A 432 -16.28 -1.81 10.22
C VAL A 432 -15.95 -1.25 11.60
N HIS A 433 -15.63 -2.14 12.53
CA HIS A 433 -15.22 -1.80 13.90
C HIS A 433 -13.70 -1.87 14.09
N SER A 434 -13.09 -2.93 13.58
CA SER A 434 -11.67 -3.25 13.75
C SER A 434 -11.31 -4.34 12.76
N ASP A 435 -10.04 -4.41 12.42
CA ASP A 435 -9.54 -5.30 11.38
C ASP A 435 -8.19 -5.90 11.80
N GLY A 436 -7.56 -6.64 10.90
CA GLY A 436 -6.25 -7.23 11.13
C GLY A 436 -5.66 -7.89 9.90
N PHE A 437 -4.66 -7.23 9.33
CA PHE A 437 -3.84 -7.75 8.22
C PHE A 437 -2.69 -8.64 8.70
N ASN A 438 -2.47 -9.77 8.01
CA ASN A 438 -1.43 -10.79 8.26
C ASN A 438 -1.34 -11.21 9.75
N LYS A 439 -2.46 -11.58 10.38
CA LYS A 439 -2.53 -11.96 11.79
C LYS A 439 -2.47 -13.48 11.98
N ASN A 440 -2.21 -13.89 13.22
CA ASN A 440 -2.25 -15.27 13.71
C ASN A 440 -2.86 -15.37 15.13
N THR A 441 -3.56 -14.32 15.56
CA THR A 441 -4.17 -14.14 16.89
C THR A 441 -5.69 -14.30 16.80
N ASN A 442 -6.35 -14.70 17.89
CA ASN A 442 -7.81 -14.88 17.91
C ASN A 442 -8.56 -13.53 17.77
N PRO A 443 -9.38 -13.30 16.72
CA PRO A 443 -10.25 -12.13 16.65
C PRO A 443 -11.40 -12.24 17.66
N ILE A 444 -11.78 -11.12 18.29
CA ILE A 444 -12.90 -11.03 19.24
C ILE A 444 -14.08 -10.34 18.55
N ILE A 445 -15.18 -11.06 18.34
CA ILE A 445 -16.37 -10.53 17.68
C ILE A 445 -17.34 -10.02 18.73
N ARG A 446 -17.80 -8.77 18.57
CA ARG A 446 -18.81 -8.17 19.45
C ARG A 446 -20.14 -8.95 19.40
N SER A 447 -20.91 -8.83 20.47
CA SER A 447 -22.33 -9.26 20.51
C SER A 447 -23.07 -8.79 19.25
N GLN A 448 -23.76 -9.71 18.56
CA GLN A 448 -24.49 -9.51 17.30
C GLN A 448 -23.64 -9.03 16.09
N GLY A 449 -22.33 -8.96 16.22
CA GLY A 449 -21.40 -8.61 15.13
C GLY A 449 -20.94 -9.82 14.32
N TYR A 450 -20.10 -9.60 13.32
CA TYR A 450 -19.49 -10.67 12.53
C TYR A 450 -18.05 -10.37 12.11
N ALA A 451 -17.32 -11.39 11.69
CA ALA A 451 -16.02 -11.26 11.02
C ALA A 451 -16.08 -11.86 9.63
N VAL A 452 -15.45 -11.18 8.66
CA VAL A 452 -14.97 -11.82 7.42
C VAL A 452 -13.51 -12.19 7.68
N VAL A 453 -13.15 -13.45 7.46
CA VAL A 453 -11.81 -14.01 7.67
C VAL A 453 -11.31 -14.60 6.35
N THR A 454 -10.04 -14.40 6.00
CA THR A 454 -9.43 -14.94 4.77
C THR A 454 -8.05 -15.52 5.07
N VAL A 455 -7.79 -16.77 4.71
CA VAL A 455 -6.46 -17.39 4.93
C VAL A 455 -5.50 -16.98 3.83
N VAL A 456 -4.43 -16.26 4.19
CA VAL A 456 -3.44 -15.69 3.25
C VAL A 456 -2.05 -16.32 3.37
N GLY A 457 -1.85 -17.14 4.40
CA GLY A 457 -0.65 -17.96 4.60
C GLY A 457 -0.50 -19.08 3.57
N GLN A 458 0.53 -19.90 3.73
CA GLN A 458 0.83 -21.01 2.81
C GLN A 458 0.25 -22.36 3.26
N VAL A 459 -0.43 -22.39 4.41
CA VAL A 459 -0.97 -23.59 5.05
C VAL A 459 -2.42 -23.34 5.51
N PRO A 460 -3.27 -24.37 5.56
CA PRO A 460 -4.62 -24.24 6.09
C PRO A 460 -4.61 -23.90 7.58
N ILE A 461 -5.69 -23.28 8.05
CA ILE A 461 -5.87 -22.86 9.44
C ILE A 461 -7.15 -23.50 9.97
N GLU A 462 -7.06 -24.14 11.13
CA GLU A 462 -8.24 -24.64 11.85
C GLU A 462 -8.78 -23.52 12.74
N PHE A 463 -10.03 -23.14 12.52
CA PHE A 463 -10.80 -22.24 13.37
C PHE A 463 -11.75 -23.07 14.24
N SER A 464 -11.83 -22.75 15.52
CA SER A 464 -12.69 -23.39 16.51
C SER A 464 -13.69 -22.38 17.06
N TYR A 465 -14.97 -22.76 17.08
CA TYR A 465 -16.10 -21.91 17.49
C TYR A 465 -17.15 -22.75 18.24
N THR A 466 -18.04 -22.05 18.94
CA THR A 466 -19.12 -22.61 19.77
C THR A 466 -20.47 -22.38 19.11
N ASP A 467 -21.55 -22.92 19.65
CA ASP A 467 -22.90 -22.78 19.05
C ASP A 467 -23.45 -21.33 19.11
N ASP A 468 -22.78 -20.44 19.84
CA ASP A 468 -22.97 -18.97 19.73
C ASP A 468 -22.73 -18.45 18.30
N PHE A 469 -21.91 -19.15 17.49
CA PHE A 469 -21.52 -18.70 16.16
C PHE A 469 -22.27 -19.41 15.05
N SER A 470 -22.72 -18.63 14.06
CA SER A 470 -23.10 -19.15 12.75
C SER A 470 -21.98 -18.86 11.74
N VAL A 471 -21.69 -19.83 10.88
CA VAL A 471 -20.53 -19.81 9.98
C VAL A 471 -20.96 -20.15 8.55
N GLU A 472 -20.54 -19.33 7.59
CA GLU A 472 -20.86 -19.46 6.17
C GLU A 472 -19.63 -19.13 5.30
N GLU A 473 -19.51 -19.74 4.12
CA GLU A 473 -18.44 -19.41 3.16
C GLU A 473 -18.62 -17.98 2.64
N SER A 474 -17.53 -17.22 2.54
CA SER A 474 -17.54 -15.90 1.91
C SER A 474 -16.96 -15.97 0.50
N MET A 475 -17.68 -15.43 -0.48
CA MET A 475 -17.13 -15.18 -1.83
C MET A 475 -16.30 -13.90 -1.89
N GLU A 476 -16.34 -13.08 -0.82
CA GLU A 476 -15.63 -11.82 -0.70
C GLU A 476 -14.52 -11.95 0.36
N PRO A 477 -13.27 -11.59 0.04
CA PRO A 477 -12.17 -11.64 1.01
C PRO A 477 -12.28 -10.51 2.04
N ALA A 478 -11.57 -10.64 3.15
CA ALA A 478 -11.45 -9.58 4.16
C ALA A 478 -10.80 -8.29 3.59
N TYR A 479 -9.80 -8.44 2.72
CA TYR A 479 -9.07 -7.33 2.08
C TYR A 479 -8.89 -7.55 0.59
N HIS A 480 -8.89 -6.46 -0.18
CA HIS A 480 -8.13 -6.39 -1.42
C HIS A 480 -6.63 -6.44 -1.11
N ARG A 481 -5.92 -7.38 -1.72
CA ARG A 481 -4.46 -7.52 -1.58
C ARG A 481 -3.77 -7.21 -2.89
N VAL A 482 -2.92 -6.18 -2.90
CA VAL A 482 -2.17 -5.75 -4.09
C VAL A 482 -0.67 -5.83 -3.80
N THR A 483 0.03 -6.76 -4.47
CA THR A 483 1.48 -6.90 -4.38
C THR A 483 2.16 -6.12 -5.50
N LEU A 484 2.89 -5.06 -5.14
CA LEU A 484 3.59 -4.15 -6.05
C LEU A 484 5.08 -4.51 -6.12
N LYS A 485 5.60 -4.75 -7.33
CA LYS A 485 7.04 -4.75 -7.63
C LYS A 485 7.56 -3.32 -7.82
N GLN A 486 8.87 -3.18 -8.01
CA GLN A 486 9.49 -1.89 -8.30
C GLN A 486 8.89 -1.23 -9.56
N GLY A 487 8.31 -0.04 -9.40
CA GLY A 487 7.63 0.74 -10.45
C GLY A 487 6.15 0.42 -10.63
N GLU A 488 5.65 -0.73 -10.14
CA GLU A 488 4.22 -1.06 -10.20
C GLU A 488 3.43 -0.18 -9.23
N SER A 489 2.24 0.26 -9.66
CA SER A 489 1.44 1.27 -8.96
C SER A 489 -0.06 0.95 -9.00
N VAL A 490 -0.78 1.46 -8.00
CA VAL A 490 -2.22 1.22 -7.82
C VAL A 490 -2.89 2.42 -7.15
N THR A 491 -4.19 2.60 -7.40
CA THR A 491 -5.04 3.60 -6.73
C THR A 491 -6.04 2.89 -5.82
N PHE A 492 -6.22 3.41 -4.60
CA PHE A 492 -7.24 3.00 -3.63
C PHE A 492 -8.18 4.17 -3.34
N TRP A 493 -9.49 3.95 -3.37
CA TRP A 493 -10.50 4.97 -3.04
C TRP A 493 -11.24 4.59 -1.76
N ASN A 494 -11.23 5.45 -0.74
CA ASN A 494 -11.99 5.18 0.49
C ASN A 494 -13.45 5.64 0.32
N ASN A 495 -14.36 4.69 0.24
CA ASN A 495 -15.81 4.90 0.08
C ASN A 495 -16.58 4.89 1.42
N SER A 496 -15.88 4.72 2.55
CA SER A 496 -16.48 4.79 3.89
C SER A 496 -16.79 6.23 4.32
N THR A 497 -17.45 6.38 5.46
CA THR A 497 -17.71 7.67 6.12
C THR A 497 -16.58 8.13 7.03
N ASN A 498 -15.56 7.30 7.24
CA ASN A 498 -14.47 7.50 8.19
C ASN A 498 -13.12 7.70 7.49
N ARG A 499 -12.06 7.95 8.26
CA ARG A 499 -10.68 7.82 7.77
C ARG A 499 -10.18 6.42 8.10
N GLU A 500 -9.57 5.77 7.13
CA GLU A 500 -9.11 4.40 7.24
C GLU A 500 -7.64 4.28 6.85
N TYR A 501 -7.01 3.20 7.29
CA TYR A 501 -5.62 2.89 7.01
C TYR A 501 -5.54 1.90 5.84
N LEU A 502 -4.42 1.93 5.13
CA LEU A 502 -4.04 0.87 4.19
C LEU A 502 -2.89 0.09 4.82
N ASP A 503 -3.20 -1.10 5.34
CA ASP A 503 -2.21 -2.02 5.90
C ASP A 503 -1.12 -2.38 4.88
N SER A 504 0.05 -2.78 5.37
CA SER A 504 1.09 -3.32 4.48
C SER A 504 2.00 -4.34 5.17
N ASP A 505 2.67 -5.17 4.38
CA ASP A 505 3.79 -5.99 4.86
C ASP A 505 5.15 -5.24 4.78
N ALA A 506 5.13 -3.94 4.51
CA ALA A 506 6.32 -3.13 4.35
C ALA A 506 7.17 -3.09 5.63
N SER A 507 8.49 -3.02 5.45
CA SER A 507 9.44 -2.96 6.54
C SER A 507 10.74 -2.33 6.08
N THR A 508 11.15 -1.24 6.75
CA THR A 508 12.42 -0.55 6.50
C THR A 508 13.62 -1.44 6.79
N SER A 509 13.54 -2.34 7.78
CA SER A 509 14.64 -3.26 8.13
C SER A 509 14.78 -4.42 7.14
N GLN A 510 13.69 -4.82 6.48
CA GLN A 510 13.69 -5.83 5.41
C GLN A 510 13.86 -5.22 4.01
N GLY A 511 13.99 -3.89 3.90
CA GLY A 511 14.11 -3.19 2.62
C GLY A 511 12.84 -3.20 1.76
N ARG A 512 11.68 -3.54 2.34
CA ARG A 512 10.36 -3.51 1.70
C ARG A 512 9.74 -2.14 1.94
N ILE A 513 9.78 -1.29 0.92
CA ILE A 513 9.36 0.12 0.99
C ILE A 513 8.64 0.58 -0.28
N PHE A 514 7.74 1.54 -0.10
CA PHE A 514 6.89 2.14 -1.12
C PHE A 514 6.92 3.68 -1.05
N ASP A 515 6.54 4.32 -2.14
CA ASP A 515 6.14 5.74 -2.19
C ASP A 515 4.61 5.80 -2.17
N TYR A 516 4.01 6.79 -1.51
CA TYR A 516 2.57 7.04 -1.60
C TYR A 516 2.22 8.52 -1.60
N VAL A 517 1.09 8.83 -2.24
CA VAL A 517 0.42 10.13 -2.22
C VAL A 517 -1.06 9.94 -1.93
N THR A 518 -1.61 10.67 -0.97
CA THR A 518 -3.06 10.78 -0.76
C THR A 518 -3.56 12.11 -1.28
N TYR A 519 -4.76 12.10 -1.86
CA TYR A 519 -5.36 13.24 -2.54
C TYR A 519 -6.74 13.56 -1.95
N TYR A 520 -7.12 14.84 -1.92
CA TYR A 520 -8.48 15.29 -1.65
C TYR A 520 -9.45 14.86 -2.78
N PRO A 521 -10.79 14.94 -2.56
CA PRO A 521 -11.76 14.56 -3.60
C PRO A 521 -11.70 15.45 -4.85
N ASP A 522 -11.14 16.66 -4.74
CA ASP A 522 -10.87 17.56 -5.87
C ASP A 522 -9.58 17.22 -6.64
N GLY A 523 -8.86 16.18 -6.23
CA GLY A 523 -7.60 15.75 -6.83
C GLY A 523 -6.34 16.39 -6.25
N THR A 524 -6.44 17.30 -5.26
CA THR A 524 -5.28 18.01 -4.71
C THR A 524 -4.44 17.15 -3.73
N GLU A 525 -3.10 17.25 -3.77
CA GLU A 525 -2.19 16.58 -2.81
C GLU A 525 -2.58 16.90 -1.35
N ARG A 526 -2.83 15.85 -0.56
CA ARG A 526 -3.10 15.93 0.89
C ARG A 526 -1.91 15.52 1.74
N SER A 527 -1.24 14.44 1.37
CA SER A 527 -0.06 13.93 2.08
C SER A 527 0.77 13.03 1.18
N THR A 528 2.09 13.08 1.35
CA THR A 528 3.03 12.27 0.58
C THR A 528 4.09 11.68 1.50
N ARG A 529 4.46 10.42 1.29
CA ARG A 529 5.70 9.85 1.84
C ARG A 529 6.48 9.12 0.75
N LYS A 530 7.79 9.03 0.97
CA LYS A 530 8.75 8.39 0.08
C LYS A 530 9.57 7.35 0.81
N ALA A 531 9.94 6.29 0.11
CA ALA A 531 10.80 5.20 0.58
C ALA A 531 10.41 4.72 1.99
N THR A 532 9.10 4.55 2.20
CA THR A 532 8.50 4.37 3.53
C THR A 532 7.91 2.98 3.71
N ALA A 533 7.67 2.64 4.97
CA ALA A 533 6.85 1.51 5.42
C ALA A 533 5.73 1.99 6.37
N VAL A 534 5.42 3.30 6.36
CA VAL A 534 4.32 3.88 7.14
C VAL A 534 3.04 3.75 6.35
N GLU A 535 2.03 3.13 6.96
CA GLU A 535 0.70 2.91 6.40
C GLU A 535 0.03 4.24 5.98
N PRO A 536 -0.48 4.34 4.74
CA PRO A 536 -1.26 5.49 4.29
C PRO A 536 -2.55 5.65 5.09
N VAL A 537 -2.93 6.90 5.37
CA VAL A 537 -4.24 7.25 5.95
C VAL A 537 -5.10 7.89 4.88
N VAL A 538 -6.19 7.22 4.50
CA VAL A 538 -7.13 7.66 3.46
C VAL A 538 -8.42 8.10 4.11
N TYR A 539 -8.78 9.37 3.94
CA TYR A 539 -10.01 9.93 4.50
C TYR A 539 -11.22 9.58 3.62
N TYR A 540 -12.44 9.68 4.15
CA TYR A 540 -13.67 9.50 3.39
C TYR A 540 -13.66 10.28 2.07
N GLY A 541 -14.01 9.62 0.95
CA GLY A 541 -14.02 10.21 -0.39
C GLY A 541 -12.65 10.62 -0.96
N ASN A 542 -11.55 10.41 -0.23
CA ASN A 542 -10.19 10.62 -0.72
C ASN A 542 -9.67 9.36 -1.41
N LYS A 543 -8.66 9.53 -2.26
CA LYS A 543 -7.87 8.43 -2.84
C LYS A 543 -6.43 8.40 -2.32
N ALA A 544 -5.82 7.24 -2.36
CA ALA A 544 -4.38 7.03 -2.23
C ALA A 544 -3.83 6.43 -3.52
N VAL A 545 -2.65 6.87 -3.94
CA VAL A 545 -1.86 6.24 -4.99
C VAL A 545 -0.57 5.73 -4.36
N ILE A 546 -0.24 4.47 -4.62
CA ILE A 546 0.92 3.78 -4.03
C ILE A 546 1.78 3.19 -5.15
N THR A 547 3.10 3.28 -5.00
CA THR A 547 4.10 2.71 -5.91
C THR A 547 5.13 1.88 -5.14
N GLY A 548 5.37 0.64 -5.54
CA GLY A 548 6.49 -0.14 -5.03
C GLY A 548 7.81 0.48 -5.49
N VAL A 549 8.72 0.84 -4.58
CA VAL A 549 10.04 1.43 -4.94
C VAL A 549 11.23 0.55 -4.58
N SER A 550 10.99 -0.55 -3.87
CA SER A 550 11.99 -1.54 -3.47
C SER A 550 12.06 -2.72 -4.44
N ALA A 551 13.21 -3.39 -4.46
CA ALA A 551 13.42 -4.58 -5.28
C ALA A 551 12.68 -5.83 -4.74
N GLN A 552 12.43 -5.87 -3.43
CA GLN A 552 11.51 -6.83 -2.81
C GLN A 552 10.08 -6.30 -2.95
N PRO A 553 9.12 -7.09 -3.46
CA PRO A 553 7.74 -6.63 -3.58
C PRO A 553 7.12 -6.28 -2.22
N VAL A 554 6.17 -5.35 -2.22
CA VAL A 554 5.38 -4.94 -1.05
C VAL A 554 3.93 -5.28 -1.32
N THR A 555 3.23 -5.88 -0.35
CA THR A 555 1.79 -6.10 -0.41
C THR A 555 1.06 -5.07 0.43
N ILE A 556 0.12 -4.36 -0.19
CA ILE A 556 -0.82 -3.46 0.47
C ILE A 556 -2.15 -4.19 0.66
N GLY A 557 -2.74 -4.05 1.84
CA GLY A 557 -4.11 -4.44 2.16
C GLY A 557 -5.03 -3.23 2.18
N ALA A 558 -6.22 -3.36 1.58
CA ALA A 558 -7.33 -2.43 1.76
C ALA A 558 -8.60 -3.21 2.11
N ILE A 559 -9.35 -2.79 3.13
CA ILE A 559 -10.58 -3.49 3.56
C ILE A 559 -11.56 -3.59 2.38
N TYR A 560 -11.97 -4.80 2.03
CA TYR A 560 -12.65 -5.09 0.77
C TYR A 560 -13.97 -4.33 0.60
N THR A 561 -14.78 -4.25 1.65
CA THR A 561 -16.14 -3.67 1.59
C THR A 561 -16.19 -2.14 1.54
N ILE A 562 -15.06 -1.46 1.75
CA ILE A 562 -15.01 0.01 1.86
C ILE A 562 -13.99 0.69 0.95
N PHE A 563 -13.17 -0.08 0.23
CA PHE A 563 -12.17 0.46 -0.70
C PHE A 563 -12.37 -0.07 -2.12
N ASP A 564 -12.50 0.82 -3.11
CA ASP A 564 -12.30 0.43 -4.51
C ASP A 564 -10.81 0.43 -4.86
N VAL A 565 -10.40 -0.46 -5.75
CA VAL A 565 -9.02 -0.61 -6.22
C VAL A 565 -8.96 -0.49 -7.75
N GLU A 566 -8.07 0.36 -8.25
CA GLU A 566 -7.89 0.64 -9.66
C GLU A 566 -6.40 0.53 -10.07
N ASP A 567 -6.11 -0.31 -11.06
CA ASP A 567 -4.77 -0.45 -11.65
C ASP A 567 -4.26 0.89 -12.18
N ARG A 568 -2.98 1.21 -11.94
CA ARG A 568 -2.40 2.50 -12.35
C ARG A 568 -1.09 2.33 -13.13
N PRO A 569 -0.98 2.84 -14.37
CA PRO A 569 0.23 2.71 -15.18
C PRO A 569 1.36 3.67 -14.77
N ASN A 570 1.02 4.76 -14.07
CA ASN A 570 1.97 5.81 -13.67
C ASN A 570 2.34 5.68 -12.19
N GLU A 571 3.56 6.07 -11.83
CA GLU A 571 3.97 6.14 -10.42
C GLU A 571 3.15 7.18 -9.62
N ALA A 572 3.15 7.06 -8.30
CA ALA A 572 2.55 7.99 -7.36
C ALA A 572 3.24 9.38 -7.40
N LEU A 573 4.53 9.39 -7.75
CA LEU A 573 5.34 10.59 -7.92
C LEU A 573 5.97 10.61 -9.31
N SER A 574 5.44 11.49 -10.16
CA SER A 574 5.98 11.77 -11.49
C SER A 574 7.36 12.42 -11.39
N LYS A 575 8.20 12.17 -12.41
CA LYS A 575 9.64 12.50 -12.43
C LYS A 575 10.02 13.22 -13.72
N ILE A 576 10.86 14.25 -13.61
CA ILE A 576 11.47 14.93 -14.77
C ILE A 576 12.92 15.30 -14.47
N THR A 577 13.85 14.94 -15.36
CA THR A 577 15.25 15.35 -15.28
C THR A 577 15.47 16.57 -16.17
N VAL A 578 15.88 17.69 -15.58
CA VAL A 578 16.15 18.94 -16.30
C VAL A 578 17.66 19.04 -16.52
N SER A 579 18.07 19.21 -17.78
CA SER A 579 19.48 19.26 -18.17
C SER A 579 20.08 20.68 -18.04
N PRO A 580 21.41 20.84 -17.92
CA PRO A 580 22.08 22.13 -17.98
C PRO A 580 21.62 23.00 -19.16
N GLY A 581 21.20 24.24 -18.87
CA GLY A 581 20.65 25.19 -19.84
C GLY A 581 19.17 24.97 -20.21
N GLN A 582 18.58 23.81 -19.92
CA GLN A 582 17.16 23.55 -20.12
C GLN A 582 16.32 24.32 -19.08
N SER A 583 15.14 24.76 -19.51
CA SER A 583 14.12 25.33 -18.62
C SER A 583 12.82 24.56 -18.77
N VAL A 584 12.13 24.33 -17.66
CA VAL A 584 10.81 23.66 -17.62
C VAL A 584 9.83 24.49 -16.80
N LYS A 585 8.55 24.32 -17.11
CA LYS A 585 7.44 25.00 -16.44
C LYS A 585 6.57 23.99 -15.73
N PHE A 586 6.41 24.14 -14.43
CA PHE A 586 5.46 23.42 -13.60
C PHE A 586 4.23 24.31 -13.38
N HIS A 587 3.02 23.86 -13.72
CA HIS A 587 1.78 24.56 -13.42
C HIS A 587 0.94 23.73 -12.45
N ASN A 588 0.58 24.35 -11.30
CA ASN A 588 -0.19 23.71 -10.25
C ASN A 588 -1.70 23.87 -10.53
N GLY A 589 -2.34 22.79 -10.98
CA GLY A 589 -3.78 22.74 -11.19
C GLY A 589 -4.61 22.52 -9.92
N GLY A 590 -3.97 22.16 -8.80
CA GLY A 590 -4.62 21.90 -7.51
C GLY A 590 -5.19 23.16 -6.83
N SER A 591 -6.14 22.94 -5.92
CA SER A 591 -6.82 24.02 -5.18
C SER A 591 -5.99 24.60 -4.03
N LEU A 592 -4.90 23.92 -3.65
CA LEU A 592 -3.97 24.30 -2.59
C LEU A 592 -2.55 24.54 -3.14
N SER A 593 -1.63 24.94 -2.26
CA SER A 593 -0.24 25.20 -2.63
C SER A 593 0.59 23.92 -2.56
N ASN A 594 1.05 23.41 -3.70
CA ASN A 594 1.69 22.10 -3.81
C ASN A 594 3.22 22.19 -3.97
N PRO A 595 4.01 21.24 -3.42
CA PRO A 595 5.46 21.24 -3.51
C PRO A 595 6.00 20.41 -4.68
N ILE A 596 6.91 20.99 -5.47
CA ILE A 596 7.86 20.20 -6.27
C ILE A 596 9.12 19.90 -5.44
N ARG A 597 9.67 18.71 -5.62
CA ARG A 597 10.79 18.18 -4.83
C ARG A 597 12.01 17.98 -5.74
N SER A 598 13.23 18.22 -5.27
CA SER A 598 14.44 18.11 -6.09
C SER A 598 15.55 17.29 -5.44
N ASN A 599 16.32 16.56 -6.25
CA ASN A 599 17.52 15.86 -5.78
C ASN A 599 18.77 16.77 -5.68
N ALA A 600 18.67 18.06 -6.05
CA ALA A 600 19.79 18.98 -6.26
C ALA A 600 20.81 18.98 -5.10
N LYS A 601 20.34 19.12 -3.86
CA LYS A 601 21.18 19.11 -2.65
C LYS A 601 22.03 17.84 -2.51
N LYS A 602 21.50 16.67 -2.91
CA LYS A 602 22.19 15.37 -2.80
C LYS A 602 23.30 15.21 -3.83
N ILE A 603 23.13 15.81 -5.01
CA ILE A 603 24.06 15.69 -6.15
C ILE A 603 24.96 16.93 -6.35
N GLY A 604 24.86 17.94 -5.47
CA GLY A 604 25.55 19.23 -5.63
C GLY A 604 25.07 20.07 -6.82
N GLY A 605 23.90 19.76 -7.38
CA GLY A 605 23.31 20.46 -8.52
C GLY A 605 22.78 21.85 -8.12
N LEU A 606 22.83 22.79 -9.07
CA LEU A 606 22.35 24.16 -8.90
C LEU A 606 21.31 24.49 -9.97
N PHE A 607 20.19 25.06 -9.55
CA PHE A 607 19.12 25.53 -10.41
C PHE A 607 18.57 26.87 -9.94
N ASP A 608 17.97 27.58 -10.89
CA ASP A 608 17.17 28.77 -10.64
C ASP A 608 15.69 28.39 -10.66
N ILE A 609 14.88 29.05 -9.83
CA ILE A 609 13.43 28.91 -9.85
C ILE A 609 12.75 30.27 -9.62
N ALA A 610 11.74 30.56 -10.44
CA ALA A 610 10.85 31.71 -10.29
C ALA A 610 9.40 31.21 -10.24
N VAL A 611 8.73 31.41 -9.11
CA VAL A 611 7.35 31.00 -8.84
C VAL A 611 6.43 32.20 -9.01
N TYR A 612 5.29 31.99 -9.67
CA TYR A 612 4.27 32.98 -9.98
C TYR A 612 2.91 32.55 -9.41
N LYS A 613 2.07 33.52 -9.06
CA LYS A 613 0.66 33.29 -8.73
C LYS A 613 -0.16 33.10 -10.03
N ALA A 614 -1.40 32.64 -9.89
CA ALA A 614 -2.36 32.57 -10.99
C ALA A 614 -2.59 33.91 -11.74
N ASP A 615 -2.34 35.05 -11.08
CA ASP A 615 -2.40 36.40 -11.69
C ASP A 615 -1.10 36.82 -12.41
N GLY A 616 -0.13 35.91 -12.54
CA GLY A 616 1.16 36.14 -13.19
C GLY A 616 2.20 36.91 -12.36
N ARG A 617 1.87 37.40 -11.16
CA ARG A 617 2.84 38.12 -10.31
C ARG A 617 3.83 37.16 -9.66
N ALA A 618 5.10 37.56 -9.61
CA ALA A 618 6.19 36.80 -9.01
C ALA A 618 5.99 36.63 -7.49
N HIS A 619 5.71 35.40 -7.07
CA HIS A 619 5.43 35.01 -5.70
C HIS A 619 6.71 34.81 -4.87
N SER A 620 7.62 33.97 -5.34
CA SER A 620 8.88 33.62 -4.68
C SER A 620 9.95 33.22 -5.70
N ASP A 621 11.22 33.36 -5.33
CA ASP A 621 12.34 33.19 -6.25
C ASP A 621 13.59 32.66 -5.53
N LYS A 622 14.39 31.85 -6.24
CA LYS A 622 15.73 31.39 -5.80
C LYS A 622 16.68 31.35 -7.00
N PHE A 623 17.87 31.90 -6.82
CA PHE A 623 18.94 31.95 -7.82
C PHE A 623 20.12 31.09 -7.37
N ASN A 624 20.75 30.33 -8.28
CA ASN A 624 21.85 29.39 -8.03
C ASN A 624 21.62 28.55 -6.75
N SER A 625 20.47 27.88 -6.68
CA SER A 625 19.99 27.19 -5.48
C SER A 625 20.01 25.68 -5.61
N ASN A 626 20.07 24.98 -4.47
CA ASN A 626 19.98 23.53 -4.38
C ASN A 626 18.84 23.08 -3.45
N VAL A 627 17.81 23.91 -3.26
CA VAL A 627 16.69 23.60 -2.37
C VAL A 627 15.97 22.31 -2.78
N SER A 628 15.78 21.41 -1.83
CA SER A 628 15.15 20.11 -2.05
C SER A 628 13.62 20.18 -2.22
N LEU A 629 13.00 21.34 -1.96
CA LEU A 629 11.56 21.54 -2.06
C LEU A 629 11.25 23.00 -2.42
N ALA A 630 10.29 23.21 -3.31
CA ALA A 630 9.72 24.52 -3.63
C ALA A 630 8.21 24.44 -3.78
N THR A 631 7.49 25.30 -3.06
CA THR A 631 6.02 25.33 -3.04
C THR A 631 5.47 26.30 -4.09
N ILE A 632 4.48 25.86 -4.86
CA ILE A 632 3.82 26.60 -5.93
C ILE A 632 2.37 26.85 -5.50
N PRO A 633 1.87 28.11 -5.50
CA PRO A 633 0.52 28.40 -5.02
C PRO A 633 -0.56 27.80 -5.93
N ALA A 634 -1.79 27.68 -5.43
CA ALA A 634 -2.94 27.20 -6.18
C ALA A 634 -3.15 28.00 -7.48
N GLY A 635 -3.35 27.31 -8.60
CA GLY A 635 -3.44 27.89 -9.95
C GLY A 635 -2.16 28.62 -10.43
N GLY A 636 -1.07 28.57 -9.65
CA GLY A 636 0.20 29.21 -9.97
C GLY A 636 1.09 28.38 -10.89
N GLU A 637 2.26 28.90 -11.20
CA GLU A 637 3.27 28.18 -11.97
C GLU A 637 4.69 28.53 -11.51
N ALA A 638 5.65 27.67 -11.80
CA ALA A 638 7.06 27.93 -11.60
C ALA A 638 7.87 27.60 -12.86
N ILE A 639 8.75 28.52 -13.22
CA ILE A 639 9.81 28.26 -14.21
C ILE A 639 11.06 27.83 -13.45
N VAL A 640 11.64 26.70 -13.87
CA VAL A 640 12.86 26.12 -13.31
C VAL A 640 13.90 26.02 -14.41
N THR A 641 15.11 26.51 -14.17
CA THR A 641 16.23 26.48 -15.12
C THR A 641 17.46 25.89 -14.44
N VAL A 642 18.04 24.82 -14.99
CA VAL A 642 19.29 24.26 -14.44
C VAL A 642 20.48 25.05 -15.01
N GLY A 643 20.90 26.07 -14.26
CA GLY A 643 22.06 26.91 -14.61
C GLY A 643 23.42 26.31 -14.22
N GLY A 644 23.44 25.21 -13.48
CA GLY A 644 24.66 24.46 -13.14
C GLY A 644 25.05 23.41 -14.19
N SER A 645 26.20 22.75 -14.00
CA SER A 645 26.73 21.70 -14.90
C SER A 645 26.13 20.31 -14.69
N THR A 646 25.34 20.10 -13.63
CA THR A 646 24.77 18.79 -13.27
C THR A 646 23.25 18.79 -13.52
N PRO A 647 22.70 17.85 -14.31
CA PRO A 647 21.25 17.67 -14.45
C PRO A 647 20.57 17.44 -13.10
N VAL A 648 19.36 17.99 -12.91
CA VAL A 648 18.60 17.90 -11.65
C VAL A 648 17.29 17.13 -11.90
N LEU A 649 17.02 16.13 -11.05
CA LEU A 649 15.74 15.43 -11.02
C LEU A 649 14.76 16.21 -10.15
N PHE A 650 13.57 16.46 -10.71
CA PHE A 650 12.42 16.99 -10.00
C PHE A 650 11.30 15.95 -9.93
N GLU A 651 10.62 15.91 -8.79
CA GLU A 651 9.52 14.99 -8.48
C GLU A 651 8.27 15.79 -8.09
N TYR A 652 7.12 15.36 -8.60
CA TYR A 652 5.84 16.07 -8.50
C TYR A 652 4.64 15.10 -8.53
N THR A 653 3.49 15.59 -8.08
CA THR A 653 2.21 14.85 -8.02
C THR A 653 1.34 15.11 -9.25
N ASP A 654 0.23 14.36 -9.37
CA ASP A 654 -0.71 14.46 -10.50
C ASP A 654 -1.32 15.87 -10.70
N ASP A 655 -1.34 16.69 -9.65
CA ASP A 655 -1.75 18.10 -9.64
C ASP A 655 -0.98 18.99 -10.63
N PHE A 656 0.21 18.56 -11.06
CA PHE A 656 1.11 19.34 -11.89
C PHE A 656 1.06 18.94 -13.36
N SER A 657 0.81 19.94 -14.21
CA SER A 657 1.18 19.85 -15.63
C SER A 657 2.59 20.41 -15.82
N VAL A 658 3.43 19.67 -16.56
CA VAL A 658 4.85 20.01 -16.78
C VAL A 658 5.15 20.04 -18.26
N VAL A 659 5.75 21.13 -18.73
CA VAL A 659 6.14 21.34 -20.13
C VAL A 659 7.52 22.00 -20.22
N ASP A 660 8.22 21.82 -21.34
CA ASP A 660 9.43 22.60 -21.62
C ASP A 660 9.12 24.09 -21.71
N SER A 661 10.04 24.91 -21.20
CA SER A 661 9.93 26.37 -21.19
C SER A 661 10.94 26.99 -22.14
N GLN A 662 10.45 27.86 -23.03
CA GLN A 662 11.29 28.69 -23.91
C GLN A 662 11.86 29.93 -23.18
N GLU A 663 11.34 30.24 -21.98
CA GLU A 663 11.87 31.29 -21.11
C GLU A 663 12.62 30.68 -19.91
N PRO A 664 13.77 31.26 -19.48
CA PRO A 664 14.44 30.87 -18.26
C PRO A 664 13.77 31.51 -17.02
N ALA A 665 14.04 30.95 -15.84
CA ALA A 665 13.58 31.52 -14.57
C ALA A 665 14.16 32.93 -14.33
N TYR A 666 15.42 33.14 -14.72
CA TYR A 666 16.14 34.41 -14.62
C TYR A 666 16.80 34.78 -15.94
N LEU A 667 16.79 36.08 -16.24
CA LEU A 667 17.73 36.71 -17.14
C LEU A 667 19.09 36.78 -16.44
N ARG A 668 20.06 36.02 -16.95
CA ARG A 668 21.43 35.88 -16.40
C ARG A 668 22.42 36.70 -17.22
N VAL A 669 23.38 37.33 -16.54
CA VAL A 669 24.58 37.93 -17.16
C VAL A 669 25.78 37.70 -16.23
N THR A 670 26.93 37.37 -16.80
CA THR A 670 28.20 37.26 -16.06
C THR A 670 29.12 38.37 -16.53
N LEU A 671 29.55 39.23 -15.61
CA LEU A 671 30.37 40.41 -15.89
C LEU A 671 31.79 40.22 -15.39
N ASN A 672 32.77 40.46 -16.25
CA ASN A 672 34.19 40.62 -15.92
C ASN A 672 34.46 42.01 -15.32
N LYS A 673 35.67 42.23 -14.83
CA LYS A 673 36.08 43.51 -14.24
C LYS A 673 35.92 44.68 -15.22
N GLY A 674 35.19 45.71 -14.80
CA GLY A 674 34.88 46.91 -15.58
C GLY A 674 33.63 46.79 -16.45
N GLU A 675 33.11 45.59 -16.68
CA GLU A 675 31.86 45.39 -17.44
C GLU A 675 30.64 45.80 -16.61
N SER A 676 29.64 46.35 -17.29
CA SER A 676 28.42 46.89 -16.68
C SER A 676 27.16 46.43 -17.40
N TYR A 677 26.06 46.25 -16.67
CA TYR A 677 24.78 45.82 -17.22
C TYR A 677 23.60 46.52 -16.54
N ALA A 678 22.57 46.88 -17.31
CA ALA A 678 21.34 47.47 -16.80
C ALA A 678 20.22 46.45 -16.68
N PHE A 679 19.54 46.43 -15.54
CA PHE A 679 18.28 45.71 -15.32
C PHE A 679 17.16 46.73 -15.03
N THR A 680 16.13 46.77 -15.88
CA THR A 680 14.94 47.60 -15.69
C THR A 680 13.80 46.74 -15.16
N ASN A 681 13.29 47.06 -13.97
CA ASN A 681 12.13 46.39 -13.39
C ASN A 681 10.86 46.87 -14.09
N ILE A 682 10.26 46.02 -14.92
CA ILE A 682 9.04 46.31 -15.69
C ILE A 682 7.74 45.97 -14.94
N SER A 683 7.83 45.43 -13.72
CA SER A 683 6.68 45.12 -12.88
C SER A 683 6.29 46.30 -11.96
N SER A 684 5.11 46.20 -11.32
CA SER A 684 4.72 47.09 -10.22
C SER A 684 5.48 46.84 -8.91
N ASP A 685 5.98 45.61 -8.75
CA ASP A 685 6.47 45.11 -7.47
C ASP A 685 7.97 45.38 -7.31
N SER A 686 8.41 45.61 -6.08
CA SER A 686 9.84 45.81 -5.80
C SER A 686 10.55 44.46 -5.70
N LYS A 687 11.62 44.26 -6.49
CA LYS A 687 12.33 42.98 -6.59
C LYS A 687 13.85 43.19 -6.60
N ARG A 688 14.60 42.14 -6.26
CA ARG A 688 16.07 42.18 -6.21
C ARG A 688 16.67 41.70 -7.52
N VAL A 689 17.78 42.31 -7.91
CA VAL A 689 18.74 41.66 -8.82
C VAL A 689 19.65 40.79 -7.96
N ARG A 690 19.52 39.48 -8.13
CA ARG A 690 20.32 38.44 -7.47
C ARG A 690 21.73 38.44 -8.04
N ASN A 691 22.69 37.93 -7.27
CA ASN A 691 24.05 37.69 -7.75
C ASN A 691 24.78 36.68 -6.86
N ASP A 692 25.97 36.26 -7.27
CA ASP A 692 26.87 35.40 -6.49
C ASP A 692 28.06 36.16 -5.87
N ALA A 693 27.98 37.49 -5.75
CA ALA A 693 29.02 38.29 -5.10
C ALA A 693 29.19 37.90 -3.62
N SER A 694 30.38 38.11 -3.08
CA SER A 694 30.71 37.76 -1.70
C SER A 694 31.92 38.55 -1.24
N SER A 695 31.72 39.37 -0.21
CA SER A 695 32.79 40.17 0.41
C SER A 695 33.91 39.30 0.99
N SER A 696 33.60 38.09 1.49
CA SER A 696 34.63 37.16 2.00
C SER A 696 35.42 36.46 0.90
N ALA A 697 34.87 36.38 -0.32
CA ALA A 697 35.57 35.86 -1.50
C ALA A 697 36.20 36.97 -2.38
N GLY A 698 36.20 38.24 -1.92
CA GLY A 698 36.71 39.38 -2.69
C GLY A 698 35.88 39.74 -3.93
N ARG A 699 34.69 39.14 -4.10
CA ARG A 699 33.78 39.41 -5.22
C ARG A 699 32.85 40.55 -4.85
N VAL A 700 33.10 41.73 -5.39
CA VAL A 700 32.38 42.97 -5.10
C VAL A 700 32.12 43.80 -6.35
N TYR A 701 31.04 44.56 -6.33
CA TYR A 701 30.53 45.35 -7.44
C TYR A 701 29.98 46.71 -6.99
N ASP A 702 29.89 47.63 -7.94
CA ASP A 702 29.21 48.90 -7.80
C ASP A 702 27.80 48.80 -8.40
N TYR A 703 26.83 49.53 -7.86
CA TYR A 703 25.53 49.67 -8.51
C TYR A 703 24.91 51.04 -8.33
N THR A 704 24.17 51.50 -9.35
CA THR A 704 23.38 52.74 -9.32
C THR A 704 21.96 52.46 -9.78
N ILE A 705 20.97 52.80 -8.95
CA ILE A 705 19.54 52.73 -9.27
C ILE A 705 19.07 54.11 -9.73
N TYR A 706 18.39 54.15 -10.87
CA TYR A 706 17.83 55.34 -11.49
C TYR A 706 16.30 55.31 -11.41
N ASN A 707 15.70 56.49 -11.21
CA ASN A 707 14.28 56.73 -11.40
C ASN A 707 13.90 56.67 -12.90
N VAL A 708 12.60 56.65 -13.20
CA VAL A 708 12.05 56.63 -14.57
C VAL A 708 12.52 57.85 -15.39
N ASP A 709 12.74 58.99 -14.73
CA ASP A 709 13.23 60.24 -15.33
C ASP A 709 14.76 60.29 -15.53
N GLY A 710 15.48 59.20 -15.23
CA GLY A 710 16.94 59.12 -15.34
C GLY A 710 17.70 59.75 -14.17
N THR A 711 17.03 60.29 -13.14
CA THR A 711 17.73 60.78 -11.93
C THR A 711 18.19 59.62 -11.05
N VAL A 712 19.33 59.78 -10.35
CA VAL A 712 19.83 58.74 -9.43
C VAL A 712 18.92 58.64 -8.21
N SER A 713 18.34 57.47 -8.00
CA SER A 713 17.53 57.13 -6.81
C SER A 713 18.40 56.66 -5.63
N SER A 714 19.47 55.91 -5.90
CA SER A 714 20.42 55.41 -4.89
C SER A 714 21.62 54.77 -5.57
N SER A 715 22.76 54.69 -4.90
CA SER A 715 23.91 53.92 -5.35
C SER A 715 24.66 53.27 -4.19
N ARG A 716 25.51 52.29 -4.51
CA ARG A 716 26.52 51.71 -3.60
C ARG A 716 27.77 51.37 -4.40
N THR A 717 28.92 51.44 -3.73
CA THR A 717 30.22 51.02 -4.27
C THR A 717 30.81 49.88 -3.44
N ALA A 718 31.67 49.08 -4.07
CA ALA A 718 32.42 47.96 -3.50
C ALA A 718 31.59 47.04 -2.59
N THR A 719 30.39 46.67 -3.05
CA THR A 719 29.42 45.90 -2.26
C THR A 719 29.22 44.48 -2.78
N ALA A 720 28.67 43.61 -1.93
CA ALA A 720 28.12 42.31 -2.31
C ALA A 720 26.60 42.24 -1.99
N ILE A 721 25.97 43.39 -1.71
CA ILE A 721 24.57 43.45 -1.27
C ILE A 721 23.66 43.67 -2.47
N GLU A 722 22.79 42.68 -2.72
CA GLU A 722 21.77 42.66 -3.78
C GLU A 722 21.04 44.01 -3.93
N ALA A 723 20.94 44.51 -5.17
CA ALA A 723 20.24 45.76 -5.44
C ALA A 723 18.71 45.55 -5.39
N TYR A 724 18.01 46.35 -4.57
CA TYR A 724 16.55 46.33 -4.44
C TYR A 724 15.89 47.38 -5.34
N VAL A 725 15.26 46.94 -6.42
CA VAL A 725 14.77 47.80 -7.51
C VAL A 725 13.25 47.92 -7.43
N LEU A 726 12.76 49.14 -7.18
CA LEU A 726 11.33 49.43 -7.19
C LEU A 726 10.76 49.33 -8.62
N GLY A 727 9.45 49.11 -8.76
CA GLY A 727 8.79 49.03 -10.07
C GLY A 727 9.06 50.26 -10.95
N GLY A 728 9.28 50.03 -12.24
CA GLY A 728 9.65 51.04 -13.23
C GLY A 728 11.10 51.56 -13.17
N LYS A 729 11.89 51.22 -12.14
CA LYS A 729 13.27 51.73 -12.00
C LYS A 729 14.30 50.87 -12.74
N LYS A 730 15.39 51.50 -13.16
CA LYS A 730 16.58 50.86 -13.75
C LYS A 730 17.67 50.72 -12.68
N VAL A 731 18.35 49.58 -12.58
CA VAL A 731 19.65 49.48 -11.88
C VAL A 731 20.73 49.16 -12.89
N VAL A 732 21.87 49.83 -12.76
CA VAL A 732 23.11 49.49 -13.47
C VAL A 732 24.04 48.85 -12.44
N VAL A 733 24.55 47.66 -12.75
CA VAL A 733 25.57 46.96 -11.95
C VAL A 733 26.88 46.93 -12.71
N THR A 734 28.00 47.12 -12.02
CA THR A 734 29.36 47.16 -12.60
C THR A 734 30.27 46.27 -11.75
N ASN A 735 30.82 45.19 -12.30
CA ASN A 735 31.77 44.38 -11.54
C ASN A 735 33.11 45.13 -11.43
N ILE A 736 33.63 45.32 -10.21
CA ILE A 736 34.93 45.97 -9.97
C ILE A 736 36.02 44.99 -9.50
N SER A 737 35.64 43.75 -9.19
CA SER A 737 36.55 42.69 -8.76
C SER A 737 37.15 41.92 -9.94
N ASP A 738 38.38 41.40 -9.78
CA ASP A 738 39.09 40.65 -10.83
C ASP A 738 38.48 39.27 -11.13
N GLN A 739 37.55 38.81 -10.29
CA GLN A 739 36.77 37.60 -10.51
C GLN A 739 35.42 37.96 -11.14
N PRO A 740 34.91 37.16 -12.10
CA PRO A 740 33.59 37.40 -12.68
C PRO A 740 32.48 37.24 -11.64
N ILE A 741 31.43 38.04 -11.77
CA ILE A 741 30.21 37.98 -10.96
C ILE A 741 29.03 37.72 -11.89
N THR A 742 28.19 36.75 -11.53
CA THR A 742 26.96 36.44 -12.26
C THR A 742 25.77 37.08 -11.55
N TYR A 743 24.98 37.85 -12.30
CA TYR A 743 23.77 38.52 -11.86
C TYR A 743 22.53 37.85 -12.47
N GLY A 744 21.41 37.92 -11.76
CA GLY A 744 20.13 37.38 -12.18
C GLY A 744 18.97 38.32 -11.85
N GLY A 745 18.24 38.78 -12.85
CA GLY A 745 16.90 39.37 -12.69
C GLY A 745 15.83 38.33 -13.06
N ILE A 746 14.75 38.19 -12.29
CA ILE A 746 13.63 37.29 -12.65
C ILE A 746 13.13 37.65 -14.06
N TYR A 747 13.08 36.68 -14.97
CA TYR A 747 12.95 36.94 -16.41
C TYR A 747 11.73 37.78 -16.80
N ARG A 748 10.55 37.45 -16.25
CA ARG A 748 9.30 38.20 -16.50
C ARG A 748 9.21 39.55 -15.77
N VAL A 749 10.13 39.84 -14.84
CA VAL A 749 10.13 41.07 -14.02
C VAL A 749 11.15 42.09 -14.53
N PHE A 750 12.29 41.63 -15.07
CA PHE A 750 13.40 42.48 -15.47
C PHE A 750 13.68 42.38 -16.96
N ARG A 751 13.81 43.52 -17.63
CA ARG A 751 14.44 43.60 -18.96
C ARG A 751 15.89 44.04 -18.80
N GLY A 752 16.78 43.33 -19.48
CA GLY A 752 18.20 43.67 -19.54
C GLY A 752 18.54 44.56 -20.73
N GLN A 753 19.51 45.45 -20.54
CA GLN A 753 20.15 46.25 -21.58
C GLN A 753 21.62 46.44 -21.18
N ASP A 754 22.55 46.35 -22.13
CA ASP A 754 23.93 46.79 -21.87
C ASP A 754 23.93 48.30 -21.64
N ASP A 755 24.38 48.77 -20.46
CA ASP A 755 24.35 50.20 -20.15
C ASP A 755 25.53 50.90 -20.80
N GLN A 756 25.28 51.43 -21.99
CA GLN A 756 26.27 52.15 -22.75
C GLN A 756 26.33 53.64 -22.37
N VAL A 757 27.42 54.00 -21.71
CA VAL A 757 28.01 55.34 -21.78
C VAL A 757 28.19 55.73 -23.25
N PRO A 758 27.88 56.98 -23.63
CA PRO A 758 26.68 57.28 -24.44
C PRO A 758 26.50 56.33 -25.63
N SER A 759 25.23 55.97 -25.93
CA SER A 759 24.81 55.05 -27.01
C SER A 759 25.87 54.87 -28.09
N PRO A 760 26.55 53.71 -28.18
CA PRO A 760 27.38 53.42 -29.33
C PRO A 760 26.48 53.56 -30.54
N GLU A 761 27.06 54.15 -31.55
CA GLU A 761 26.67 53.96 -32.93
C GLU A 761 26.51 52.44 -33.14
N LEU A 762 25.27 51.95 -33.18
CA LEU A 762 25.01 50.52 -33.32
C LEU A 762 25.12 50.18 -34.80
N GLU A 763 25.97 49.23 -35.13
CA GLU A 763 26.27 48.86 -36.50
C GLU A 763 25.72 47.47 -36.83
N ILE A 764 25.04 47.35 -37.97
CA ILE A 764 24.69 46.05 -38.54
C ILE A 764 25.29 45.92 -39.94
N THR A 765 26.14 44.91 -40.11
CA THR A 765 26.68 44.52 -41.41
C THR A 765 25.82 43.43 -42.02
N ILE A 766 25.26 43.71 -43.20
CA ILE A 766 24.38 42.81 -43.96
C ILE A 766 25.17 42.33 -45.18
N LYS A 767 25.25 41.02 -45.42
CA LYS A 767 25.94 40.44 -46.58
C LYS A 767 24.96 40.15 -47.71
N GLN A 768 25.49 39.80 -48.89
CA GLN A 768 24.70 39.45 -50.06
C GLN A 768 23.63 38.38 -49.75
N GLY A 769 22.37 38.68 -50.06
CA GLY A 769 21.23 37.81 -49.80
C GLY A 769 20.69 37.83 -48.36
N GLU A 770 21.44 38.38 -47.41
CA GLU A 770 20.97 38.62 -46.04
C GLU A 770 20.09 39.88 -45.98
N SER A 771 19.24 39.95 -44.95
CA SER A 771 18.38 41.11 -44.69
C SER A 771 18.45 41.55 -43.24
N ALA A 772 18.07 42.80 -42.98
CA ALA A 772 17.87 43.34 -41.65
C ALA A 772 16.53 44.08 -41.54
N VAL A 773 15.92 44.00 -40.37
CA VAL A 773 14.68 44.69 -40.02
C VAL A 773 15.01 45.75 -38.97
N PHE A 774 14.83 47.01 -39.33
CA PHE A 774 14.98 48.17 -38.46
C PHE A 774 13.60 48.65 -38.01
N THR A 775 13.36 48.77 -36.71
CA THR A 775 12.08 49.24 -36.14
C THR A 775 12.32 50.52 -35.34
N ASN A 776 11.57 51.57 -35.63
CA ASN A 776 11.54 52.81 -34.86
C ASN A 776 10.30 52.84 -33.95
N PRO A 777 10.42 52.48 -32.65
CA PRO A 777 9.31 52.58 -31.70
C PRO A 777 9.09 54.01 -31.16
N GLY A 778 9.90 54.99 -31.59
CA GLY A 778 9.80 56.38 -31.17
C GLY A 778 8.57 57.11 -31.72
N SER A 779 8.24 58.24 -31.10
CA SER A 779 7.16 59.15 -31.53
C SER A 779 7.54 60.07 -32.68
N GLU A 780 8.84 60.17 -33.00
CA GLU A 780 9.39 60.98 -34.09
C GLU A 780 10.05 60.10 -35.16
N PRO A 781 10.15 60.56 -36.42
CA PRO A 781 10.96 59.88 -37.44
C PRO A 781 12.43 59.77 -37.03
N ALA A 782 13.06 58.65 -37.37
CA ALA A 782 14.48 58.41 -37.16
C ALA A 782 15.19 58.16 -38.49
N GLN A 783 16.43 58.61 -38.62
CA GLN A 783 17.28 58.36 -39.79
C GLN A 783 18.40 57.39 -39.40
N ILE A 784 18.74 56.47 -40.31
CA ILE A 784 19.88 55.57 -40.18
C ILE A 784 20.84 55.79 -41.36
N GLU A 785 22.14 55.59 -41.14
CA GLU A 785 23.21 55.97 -42.08
C GLU A 785 24.05 54.77 -42.51
N ARG A 786 24.50 54.75 -43.77
CA ARG A 786 25.49 53.82 -44.27
C ARG A 786 26.90 54.32 -43.95
N ILE A 787 27.66 53.52 -43.24
CA ILE A 787 29.06 53.83 -42.88
C ILE A 787 30.10 52.98 -43.63
N ALA A 788 29.72 51.83 -44.19
CA ALA A 788 30.59 51.03 -45.05
C ALA A 788 29.82 50.34 -46.19
N GLY A 789 30.54 49.94 -47.24
CA GLY A 789 29.96 49.34 -48.45
C GLY A 789 29.39 50.39 -49.40
N ILE A 790 30.19 51.34 -49.89
CA ILE A 790 29.68 52.51 -50.62
C ILE A 790 29.06 52.17 -51.98
N ASN A 791 29.52 51.10 -52.65
CA ASN A 791 28.92 50.63 -53.90
C ASN A 791 27.84 49.58 -53.66
N SER A 792 27.57 49.23 -52.40
CA SER A 792 26.58 48.21 -52.05
C SER A 792 25.18 48.64 -52.47
N VAL A 793 24.53 47.74 -53.19
CA VAL A 793 23.19 47.92 -53.74
C VAL A 793 22.24 47.14 -52.86
N VAL A 794 21.17 47.80 -52.41
CA VAL A 794 20.15 47.21 -51.55
C VAL A 794 18.78 47.29 -52.19
N ASP A 795 17.95 46.33 -51.82
CA ASP A 795 16.50 46.48 -51.84
C ASP A 795 16.04 46.97 -50.48
N TYR A 796 14.99 47.79 -50.43
CA TYR A 796 14.37 48.12 -49.15
C TYR A 796 12.87 48.45 -49.24
N THR A 797 12.15 48.23 -48.14
CA THR A 797 10.71 48.52 -48.01
C THR A 797 10.44 49.19 -46.68
N VAL A 798 9.67 50.28 -46.68
CA VAL A 798 9.21 50.96 -45.45
C VAL A 798 7.73 50.62 -45.21
N TYR A 799 7.43 50.11 -44.02
CA TYR A 799 6.10 49.79 -43.53
C TYR A 799 5.72 50.73 -42.39
N ASP A 800 4.51 51.29 -42.38
CA ASP A 800 4.03 52.09 -41.25
C ASP A 800 3.73 51.25 -39.99
N LYS A 801 3.31 51.92 -38.92
CA LYS A 801 2.93 51.29 -37.64
C LYS A 801 1.77 50.28 -37.71
N SER A 802 1.06 50.21 -38.84
CA SER A 802 0.00 49.25 -39.13
C SER A 802 0.45 48.18 -40.12
N ASN A 803 1.76 48.09 -40.38
CA ASN A 803 2.42 47.19 -41.32
C ASN A 803 1.95 47.39 -42.78
N LYS A 804 1.48 48.59 -43.14
CA LYS A 804 1.19 48.97 -44.53
C LYS A 804 2.49 49.45 -45.19
N ALA A 805 2.88 48.82 -46.29
CA ALA A 805 3.99 49.29 -47.13
C ALA A 805 3.67 50.70 -47.65
N LEU A 806 4.49 51.68 -47.28
CA LEU A 806 4.39 53.05 -47.75
C LEU A 806 5.00 53.19 -49.15
N TYR A 807 6.18 52.61 -49.32
CA TYR A 807 6.88 52.50 -50.59
C TYR A 807 7.99 51.45 -50.47
N PHE A 808 8.52 51.05 -51.62
CA PHE A 808 9.66 50.14 -51.70
C PHE A 808 10.60 50.56 -52.85
N VAL A 809 11.86 50.15 -52.76
CA VAL A 809 12.91 50.46 -53.74
C VAL A 809 13.66 49.18 -54.06
N GLU A 810 13.71 48.83 -55.34
CA GLU A 810 14.57 47.78 -55.85
C GLU A 810 15.94 48.34 -56.23
N GLY A 811 17.01 47.65 -55.80
CA GLY A 811 18.32 47.70 -56.43
C GLY A 811 18.97 49.08 -56.48
N LYS A 812 19.04 49.82 -55.36
CA LYS A 812 19.72 51.12 -55.31
C LYS A 812 20.81 51.21 -54.23
N SER A 813 21.78 52.09 -54.47
CA SER A 813 22.71 52.56 -53.43
C SER A 813 22.15 53.83 -52.79
N HIS A 814 22.10 53.87 -51.46
CA HIS A 814 21.53 54.94 -50.63
C HIS A 814 22.49 55.20 -49.45
N ALA A 815 22.77 56.46 -49.16
CA ALA A 815 23.62 56.86 -48.03
C ALA A 815 22.84 56.85 -46.70
N THR A 816 21.56 57.21 -46.71
CA THR A 816 20.69 57.23 -45.53
C THR A 816 19.31 56.66 -45.83
N TRP A 817 18.59 56.24 -44.79
CA TRP A 817 17.19 55.81 -44.85
C TRP A 817 16.39 56.40 -43.68
N ASP A 818 15.19 56.90 -43.99
CA ASP A 818 14.27 57.45 -43.00
C ASP A 818 13.22 56.42 -42.58
N ILE A 819 13.05 56.23 -41.27
CA ILE A 819 12.06 55.36 -40.64
C ILE A 819 11.06 56.24 -39.87
N PRO A 820 9.81 56.40 -40.35
CA PRO A 820 8.79 57.18 -39.65
C PRO A 820 8.52 56.71 -38.20
N ALA A 821 7.85 57.54 -37.41
CA ALA A 821 7.44 57.21 -36.05
C ALA A 821 6.58 55.92 -36.01
N GLY A 822 6.97 54.96 -35.19
CA GLY A 822 6.32 53.65 -35.08
C GLY A 822 6.50 52.72 -36.30
N ALA A 823 7.33 53.07 -37.29
CA ALA A 823 7.47 52.35 -38.55
C ALA A 823 8.59 51.29 -38.53
N THR A 824 8.59 50.43 -39.56
CA THR A 824 9.61 49.40 -39.80
C THR A 824 10.21 49.56 -41.20
N LEU A 825 11.53 49.49 -41.31
CA LEU A 825 12.29 49.42 -42.55
C LEU A 825 12.90 48.02 -42.68
N VAL A 826 12.70 47.34 -43.81
CA VAL A 826 13.39 46.08 -44.14
C VAL A 826 14.39 46.38 -45.25
N VAL A 827 15.65 45.97 -45.09
CA VAL A 827 16.74 46.16 -46.06
C VAL A 827 17.36 44.81 -46.42
N THR A 828 17.60 44.54 -47.70
CA THR A 828 18.25 43.33 -48.22
C THR A 828 19.40 43.72 -49.13
N VAL A 829 20.59 43.14 -48.94
CA VAL A 829 21.74 43.42 -49.81
C VAL A 829 21.72 42.52 -51.04
N VAL A 830 21.79 43.10 -52.23
CA VAL A 830 21.84 42.36 -53.51
C VAL A 830 23.22 42.37 -54.16
N SER A 831 24.06 43.35 -53.84
CA SER A 831 25.48 43.39 -54.25
C SER A 831 26.32 42.32 -53.56
N THR A 832 27.46 41.97 -54.17
CA THR A 832 28.51 41.15 -53.54
C THR A 832 29.25 41.90 -52.43
N GLU A 833 29.36 43.23 -52.52
CA GLU A 833 29.83 44.09 -51.43
C GLU A 833 28.76 44.13 -50.31
N PRO A 834 29.11 43.82 -49.04
CA PRO A 834 28.20 43.95 -47.91
C PRO A 834 27.96 45.43 -47.58
N VAL A 835 26.89 45.75 -46.87
CA VAL A 835 26.62 47.12 -46.37
C VAL A 835 26.67 47.12 -44.85
N THR A 836 27.32 48.13 -44.26
CA THR A 836 27.26 48.37 -42.81
C THR A 836 26.43 49.62 -42.57
N ILE A 837 25.37 49.46 -41.78
CA ILE A 837 24.40 50.50 -41.47
C ILE A 837 24.47 50.80 -39.97
N GLN A 838 24.67 52.08 -39.67
CA GLN A 838 24.73 52.66 -38.35
C GLN A 838 23.35 53.20 -37.95
N TYR A 839 22.92 52.91 -36.72
CA TYR A 839 21.65 53.35 -36.16
C TYR A 839 21.78 53.63 -34.66
N ASN A 840 20.88 54.47 -34.14
CA ASN A 840 20.89 54.92 -32.75
C ASN A 840 19.57 54.59 -32.05
N SER A 841 19.61 54.39 -30.74
CA SER A 841 18.41 54.29 -29.90
C SER A 841 17.48 55.50 -30.12
N PRO A 842 16.15 55.32 -30.29
CA PRO A 842 15.37 54.13 -29.97
C PRO A 842 15.25 53.10 -31.11
N VAL A 843 15.89 53.31 -32.27
CA VAL A 843 15.83 52.35 -33.38
C VAL A 843 16.48 51.02 -32.95
N THR A 844 15.80 49.92 -33.26
CA THR A 844 16.31 48.56 -33.04
C THR A 844 16.50 47.88 -34.39
N ALA A 845 17.59 47.15 -34.57
CA ALA A 845 17.82 46.33 -35.76
C ALA A 845 17.93 44.85 -35.38
N SER A 846 17.47 43.98 -36.28
CA SER A 846 17.66 42.53 -36.18
C SER A 846 17.99 41.95 -37.56
N SER A 847 18.86 40.94 -37.61
CA SER A 847 19.07 40.16 -38.83
C SER A 847 17.82 39.34 -39.14
N SER A 848 17.51 39.18 -40.42
CA SER A 848 16.30 38.51 -40.85
C SER A 848 16.52 37.70 -42.13
N LYS A 849 15.81 36.58 -42.22
CA LYS A 849 15.65 35.80 -43.46
C LYS A 849 14.50 36.30 -44.33
N GLU A 850 13.74 37.29 -43.85
CA GLU A 850 12.69 38.00 -44.59
C GLU A 850 13.34 39.00 -45.57
N PRO A 851 13.25 38.80 -46.90
CA PRO A 851 13.74 39.79 -47.86
C PRO A 851 12.80 41.00 -47.88
N ALA A 852 13.33 42.18 -48.20
CA ALA A 852 12.54 43.40 -48.30
C ALA A 852 11.48 43.34 -49.43
N LEU A 853 11.80 42.61 -50.50
CA LEU A 853 10.99 42.49 -51.71
C LEU A 853 10.75 41.02 -52.08
N ILE A 854 9.54 40.71 -52.54
CA ILE A 854 9.33 39.52 -53.37
C ILE A 854 9.69 39.86 -54.82
N LYS A 855 10.48 38.99 -55.46
CA LYS A 855 10.92 39.11 -56.85
C LYS A 855 10.66 37.81 -57.61
N ARG A 856 10.08 37.89 -58.79
CA ARG A 856 9.88 36.74 -59.69
C ARG A 856 10.12 37.11 -61.14
N ASN A 857 10.78 36.22 -61.87
CA ASN A 857 10.89 36.30 -63.32
C ASN A 857 9.76 35.48 -63.95
N LEU A 858 9.08 36.06 -64.94
CA LEU A 858 8.03 35.44 -65.72
C LEU A 858 8.53 35.30 -67.17
N THR A 859 8.89 34.09 -67.57
CA THR A 859 9.35 33.81 -68.94
C THR A 859 8.23 34.01 -69.98
N PRO A 860 8.55 34.19 -71.27
CA PRO A 860 7.55 34.37 -72.32
C PRO A 860 6.47 33.29 -72.31
N ASN A 861 5.22 33.70 -72.57
CA ASN A 861 4.05 32.83 -72.69
C ASN A 861 3.64 32.06 -71.42
N ASN A 862 4.22 32.37 -70.25
CA ASN A 862 3.86 31.80 -68.95
C ASN A 862 2.98 32.73 -68.11
N THR A 863 2.38 32.17 -67.06
CA THR A 863 1.49 32.85 -66.11
C THR A 863 1.99 32.71 -64.67
N LEU A 864 1.88 33.77 -63.85
CA LEU A 864 2.10 33.73 -62.41
C LEU A 864 0.89 34.30 -61.66
N LEU A 865 0.67 33.83 -60.44
CA LEU A 865 -0.37 34.30 -59.54
C LEU A 865 0.25 34.89 -58.27
N PHE A 866 0.04 36.18 -58.04
CA PHE A 866 0.45 36.85 -56.81
C PHE A 866 -0.79 37.13 -55.95
N SER A 867 -0.71 36.83 -54.65
CA SER A 867 -1.78 37.09 -53.69
C SER A 867 -1.39 38.26 -52.80
N ASN A 868 -2.19 39.34 -52.77
CA ASN A 868 -2.01 40.39 -51.78
C ASN A 868 -2.59 39.89 -50.44
N THR A 869 -1.73 39.40 -49.55
CA THR A 869 -2.14 38.85 -48.25
C THR A 869 -2.42 39.94 -47.21
N SER A 870 -2.06 41.20 -47.49
CA SER A 870 -2.32 42.32 -46.58
C SER A 870 -3.79 42.79 -46.64
N PRO A 871 -4.30 43.51 -45.63
CA PRO A 871 -5.61 44.16 -45.69
C PRO A 871 -5.59 45.48 -46.48
N TYR A 872 -4.43 45.89 -47.02
CA TYR A 872 -4.23 47.16 -47.71
C TYR A 872 -4.06 46.95 -49.21
N GLU A 873 -4.36 47.96 -50.01
CA GLU A 873 -3.90 47.97 -51.40
C GLU A 873 -2.37 48.03 -51.45
N ALA A 874 -1.76 47.19 -52.29
CA ALA A 874 -0.30 47.05 -52.42
C ALA A 874 0.12 47.11 -53.88
N LEU A 875 1.28 47.70 -54.16
CA LEU A 875 1.80 47.84 -55.52
C LEU A 875 2.65 46.62 -55.91
N LEU A 876 2.30 45.98 -57.03
CA LEU A 876 3.13 45.01 -57.73
C LEU A 876 3.67 45.63 -59.02
N VAL A 877 4.98 45.89 -59.08
CA VAL A 877 5.65 46.48 -60.24
C VAL A 877 6.11 45.38 -61.20
N GLY A 878 5.58 45.39 -62.42
CA GLY A 878 6.24 44.74 -63.56
C GLY A 878 7.33 45.68 -64.08
N SER A 879 8.61 45.28 -63.96
CA SER A 879 9.73 46.01 -64.52
C SER A 879 9.61 46.04 -66.05
N PRO A 880 9.62 47.21 -66.71
CA PRO A 880 9.72 47.28 -68.15
C PRO A 880 11.15 46.96 -68.58
N SER A 881 11.44 45.67 -68.79
CA SER A 881 12.52 45.26 -69.70
C SER A 881 12.16 45.74 -71.09
N GLU A 882 12.68 46.91 -71.46
CA GLU A 882 12.65 47.54 -72.80
C GLU A 882 11.38 47.25 -73.62
N GLY A 883 10.21 47.63 -73.08
CA GLY A 883 8.93 47.59 -73.80
C GLY A 883 8.13 46.28 -73.68
N GLY A 884 8.51 45.35 -72.81
CA GLY A 884 7.70 44.15 -72.53
C GLY A 884 6.31 44.46 -71.93
N THR A 885 5.30 43.70 -72.36
CA THR A 885 3.89 43.81 -71.96
C THR A 885 3.35 42.52 -71.34
N TYR A 886 2.37 42.65 -70.43
CA TYR A 886 1.66 41.51 -69.82
C TYR A 886 0.15 41.70 -69.82
N ASP A 887 -0.60 40.61 -69.92
CA ASP A 887 -2.03 40.60 -69.61
C ASP A 887 -2.20 40.35 -68.11
N TYR A 888 -3.23 40.91 -67.47
CA TYR A 888 -3.52 40.65 -66.06
C TYR A 888 -5.01 40.59 -65.74
N VAL A 889 -5.33 39.83 -64.69
CA VAL A 889 -6.68 39.73 -64.09
C VAL A 889 -6.53 39.77 -62.57
N ILE A 890 -7.13 40.77 -61.93
CA ILE A 890 -7.24 40.89 -60.47
C ILE A 890 -8.61 40.36 -60.03
N ARG A 891 -8.63 39.43 -59.08
CA ARG A 891 -9.82 38.85 -58.46
C ARG A 891 -9.85 39.14 -56.97
N ASN A 892 -11.01 39.48 -56.42
CA ASN A 892 -11.18 39.63 -54.97
C ASN A 892 -11.27 38.27 -54.26
N GLN A 893 -11.43 38.29 -52.93
CA GLN A 893 -11.59 37.08 -52.10
C GLN A 893 -12.71 36.12 -52.58
N ASN A 894 -13.74 36.64 -53.24
CA ASN A 894 -14.87 35.86 -53.77
C ASN A 894 -14.64 35.38 -55.22
N GLN A 895 -13.38 35.42 -55.71
CA GLN A 895 -12.98 35.13 -57.09
C GLN A 895 -13.63 36.00 -58.18
N ALA A 896 -14.36 37.06 -57.81
CA ALA A 896 -14.93 37.99 -58.78
C ALA A 896 -13.83 38.91 -59.34
N VAL A 897 -13.78 39.05 -60.67
CA VAL A 897 -12.85 39.95 -61.34
C VAL A 897 -13.17 41.39 -60.95
N VAL A 898 -12.20 42.09 -60.37
CA VAL A 898 -12.31 43.51 -59.96
C VAL A 898 -11.57 44.45 -60.90
N LYS A 899 -10.58 43.95 -61.64
CA LYS A 899 -9.83 44.70 -62.66
C LYS A 899 -9.15 43.73 -63.60
N GLU A 900 -9.12 44.02 -64.90
CA GLU A 900 -8.32 43.27 -65.87
C GLU A 900 -7.73 44.24 -66.91
N GLY A 901 -6.70 43.79 -67.61
CA GLY A 901 -6.06 44.57 -68.67
C GLY A 901 -5.23 43.70 -69.60
N LYS A 902 -5.14 44.12 -70.87
CA LYS A 902 -4.30 43.47 -71.87
C LYS A 902 -3.16 44.37 -72.30
N ASN A 903 -2.00 43.78 -72.62
CA ASN A 903 -0.77 44.46 -72.99
C ASN A 903 -0.37 45.60 -72.01
N ALA A 904 -0.57 45.38 -70.72
CA ALA A 904 -0.27 46.35 -69.67
C ALA A 904 1.24 46.59 -69.55
N THR A 905 1.59 47.82 -69.17
CA THR A 905 2.95 48.28 -68.88
C THR A 905 2.99 48.92 -67.48
N GLY A 906 4.13 48.79 -66.78
CA GLY A 906 4.29 49.32 -65.43
C GLY A 906 3.68 48.43 -64.33
N GLY A 907 3.41 49.01 -63.15
CA GLY A 907 2.88 48.29 -61.99
C GLY A 907 1.36 48.33 -61.85
N GLN A 908 0.80 47.32 -61.19
CA GLN A 908 -0.60 47.30 -60.76
C GLN A 908 -0.72 47.44 -59.25
N PHE A 909 -1.62 48.32 -58.81
CA PHE A 909 -2.15 48.28 -57.45
C PHE A 909 -3.15 47.13 -57.35
N VAL A 910 -2.88 46.23 -56.39
CA VAL A 910 -3.69 45.05 -56.09
C VAL A 910 -4.42 45.34 -54.78
N PRO A 911 -5.77 45.35 -54.73
CA PRO A 911 -6.51 45.61 -53.51
C PRO A 911 -6.17 44.59 -52.41
N GLY A 912 -6.38 44.96 -51.15
CA GLY A 912 -6.17 44.07 -50.02
C GLY A 912 -6.92 42.74 -50.19
N LYS A 913 -6.30 41.64 -49.77
CA LYS A 913 -6.85 40.27 -49.87
C LYS A 913 -7.26 39.84 -51.29
N SER A 914 -6.71 40.44 -52.33
CA SER A 914 -7.02 40.12 -53.73
C SER A 914 -5.85 39.44 -54.44
N ASP A 915 -6.15 38.57 -55.39
CA ASP A 915 -5.17 37.85 -56.21
C ASP A 915 -5.01 38.56 -57.56
N ILE A 916 -3.78 38.76 -58.03
CA ILE A 916 -3.48 39.18 -59.41
C ILE A 916 -2.80 38.04 -60.19
N GLN A 917 -3.46 37.60 -61.24
CA GLN A 917 -2.91 36.71 -62.25
C GLN A 917 -2.24 37.59 -63.32
N VAL A 918 -0.98 37.34 -63.64
CA VAL A 918 -0.22 38.02 -64.71
C VAL A 918 0.29 37.01 -65.74
N HIS A 919 0.10 37.30 -67.02
CA HIS A 919 0.50 36.46 -68.14
C HIS A 919 1.43 37.22 -69.07
N ASN A 920 2.62 36.69 -69.35
CA ASN A 920 3.62 37.36 -70.17
C ASN A 920 3.35 37.14 -71.66
N VAL A 921 2.80 38.16 -72.31
CA VAL A 921 2.54 38.20 -73.76
C VAL A 921 3.71 38.74 -74.57
N SER A 922 4.83 39.09 -73.92
CA SER A 922 6.04 39.58 -74.58
C SER A 922 7.05 38.47 -74.87
N ALA A 923 7.91 38.69 -75.86
CA ALA A 923 8.99 37.78 -76.23
C ALA A 923 10.19 37.79 -75.25
N GLN A 924 10.16 38.63 -74.22
CA GLN A 924 11.22 38.77 -73.22
C GLN A 924 10.74 38.27 -71.85
N THR A 925 11.65 37.85 -70.99
CA THR A 925 11.32 37.54 -69.59
C THR A 925 10.99 38.85 -68.85
N LEU A 926 9.78 38.93 -68.31
CA LEU A 926 9.35 40.03 -67.44
C LEU A 926 9.79 39.77 -66.00
N LYS A 927 9.94 40.83 -65.21
CA LYS A 927 10.28 40.74 -63.80
C LYS A 927 9.22 41.45 -62.98
N PHE A 928 8.68 40.78 -61.97
CA PHE A 928 7.67 41.31 -61.06
C PHE A 928 8.25 41.46 -59.66
N VAL A 929 7.96 42.62 -59.04
CA VAL A 929 8.55 43.06 -57.78
C VAL A 929 7.49 43.70 -56.89
N GLY A 930 7.44 43.33 -55.62
CA GLY A 930 6.52 43.92 -54.63
C GLY A 930 7.06 43.83 -53.21
N ALA A 931 6.41 44.50 -52.26
CA ALA A 931 6.73 44.41 -50.84
C ALA A 931 6.51 42.98 -50.32
N TYR A 932 7.53 42.35 -49.72
CA TYR A 932 7.48 40.93 -49.36
C TYR A 932 6.35 40.57 -48.38
N ARG A 933 6.12 41.39 -47.34
CA ARG A 933 5.06 41.13 -46.34
C ARG A 933 3.64 41.18 -46.92
N HIS A 934 3.48 41.76 -48.11
CA HIS A 934 2.18 42.00 -48.72
C HIS A 934 1.87 40.99 -49.81
N PHE A 935 2.86 40.37 -50.44
CA PHE A 935 2.66 39.50 -51.59
C PHE A 935 3.26 38.11 -51.38
N THR A 936 2.43 37.09 -51.52
CA THR A 936 2.89 35.71 -51.75
C THR A 936 2.69 35.32 -53.22
N VAL A 937 3.44 34.33 -53.69
CA VAL A 937 3.25 33.73 -55.02
C VAL A 937 2.59 32.37 -54.80
N LYS A 938 1.47 32.15 -55.47
CA LYS A 938 0.79 30.84 -55.55
C LYS A 938 1.27 30.12 -56.81
N GLU A 939 1.48 28.80 -56.76
CA GLU A 939 1.50 28.01 -58.00
C GLU A 939 0.12 28.20 -58.68
N ALA A 940 0.10 28.29 -60.01
CA ALA A 940 -1.18 28.34 -60.75
C ALA A 940 -1.93 27.00 -60.56
N GLU A 941 -3.26 27.00 -60.70
CA GLU A 941 -4.10 25.82 -60.41
C GLU A 941 -3.53 24.51 -60.99
N VAL A 942 -3.03 23.66 -60.10
CA VAL A 942 -2.48 22.33 -60.41
C VAL A 942 -3.58 21.28 -60.37
N GLU A 943 -3.62 20.44 -61.41
CA GLU A 943 -4.58 19.33 -61.50
C GLU A 943 -4.04 18.10 -60.73
N PHE A 944 -4.78 17.65 -59.73
CA PHE A 944 -4.41 16.51 -58.89
C PHE A 944 -5.03 15.21 -59.40
N LEU A 945 -4.18 14.25 -59.78
CA LEU A 945 -4.59 12.87 -60.04
C LEU A 945 -5.04 12.21 -58.72
N THR A 946 -6.01 11.29 -58.73
CA THR A 946 -6.37 10.57 -57.49
C THR A 946 -5.51 9.32 -57.33
N LEU A 947 -4.78 9.24 -56.22
CA LEU A 947 -4.07 8.03 -55.81
C LEU A 947 -4.99 7.21 -54.91
N TYR A 948 -5.22 5.94 -55.26
CA TYR A 948 -6.05 5.03 -54.49
C TYR A 948 -5.20 4.14 -53.60
N GLU A 949 -5.64 3.93 -52.36
CA GLU A 949 -4.95 3.03 -51.41
C GLU A 949 -4.85 1.61 -51.98
N ASN A 950 -3.73 0.94 -51.71
CA ASN A 950 -3.39 -0.41 -52.15
C ASN A 950 -3.38 -0.64 -53.68
N THR A 951 -3.54 0.42 -54.48
CA THR A 951 -3.61 0.35 -55.95
C THR A 951 -2.28 0.79 -56.58
N GLU A 952 -1.65 -0.09 -57.35
CA GLU A 952 -0.46 0.25 -58.13
C GLU A 952 -0.85 1.13 -59.33
N THR A 953 -0.32 2.36 -59.37
CA THR A 953 -0.66 3.37 -60.36
C THR A 953 0.59 3.71 -61.17
N ALA A 954 0.56 3.49 -62.49
CA ALA A 954 1.67 3.87 -63.37
C ALA A 954 1.87 5.40 -63.37
N LEU A 955 3.12 5.86 -63.31
CA LEU A 955 3.43 7.29 -63.42
C LEU A 955 3.20 7.79 -64.87
N PRO A 956 2.69 9.02 -65.07
CA PRO A 956 2.47 9.56 -66.41
C PRO A 956 3.76 9.66 -67.23
N THR A 957 3.79 9.04 -68.41
CA THR A 957 5.00 8.93 -69.24
C THR A 957 5.40 10.19 -69.99
N VAL A 958 4.59 11.27 -69.96
CA VAL A 958 4.85 12.51 -70.71
C VAL A 958 4.39 13.75 -69.94
N GLN A 959 5.33 14.41 -69.26
CA GLN A 959 5.45 15.88 -69.18
C GLN A 959 6.81 16.25 -68.56
N GLN A 960 7.40 17.38 -68.97
CA GLN A 960 8.52 17.98 -68.24
C GLN A 960 7.96 18.75 -67.04
N GLY A 961 8.08 18.19 -65.83
CA GLY A 961 7.59 18.84 -64.62
C GLY A 961 7.26 17.87 -63.48
N ASN A 962 6.64 18.41 -62.44
CA ASN A 962 6.19 17.65 -61.28
C ASN A 962 4.87 16.92 -61.58
N VAL A 963 4.63 15.79 -60.92
CA VAL A 963 3.35 15.08 -60.95
C VAL A 963 2.63 15.24 -59.62
N TYR A 964 1.35 15.59 -59.65
CA TYR A 964 0.58 15.92 -58.45
C TYR A 964 -0.53 14.89 -58.20
N TYR A 965 -0.62 14.37 -56.98
CA TYR A 965 -1.66 13.42 -56.57
C TYR A 965 -2.43 13.91 -55.35
N ARG A 966 -3.73 13.61 -55.26
CA ARG A 966 -4.51 13.64 -54.03
C ARG A 966 -4.66 12.23 -53.51
N PHE A 967 -4.35 12.02 -52.24
CA PHE A 967 -4.51 10.76 -51.52
C PHE A 967 -5.43 10.94 -50.32
N SER A 968 -6.31 9.97 -50.08
CA SER A 968 -7.25 9.96 -48.96
C SER A 968 -7.16 8.59 -48.28
N PRO A 969 -6.41 8.42 -47.19
CA PRO A 969 -6.27 7.14 -46.48
C PRO A 969 -7.61 6.68 -45.90
N TYR A 970 -7.86 5.37 -45.87
CA TYR A 970 -9.12 4.83 -45.33
C TYR A 970 -9.14 4.76 -43.80
N SER A 971 -7.98 4.65 -43.14
CA SER A 971 -7.83 4.54 -41.68
C SER A 971 -6.75 5.47 -41.14
N SER A 972 -6.84 5.86 -39.85
CA SER A 972 -5.82 6.69 -39.19
C SER A 972 -4.68 5.85 -38.64
N ASP A 973 -3.51 5.85 -39.28
CA ASP A 973 -2.31 5.10 -38.85
C ASP A 973 -1.09 5.52 -39.71
N LYS A 974 0.05 4.82 -39.58
CA LYS A 974 1.22 4.98 -40.44
C LYS A 974 1.01 4.39 -41.84
N TYR A 975 1.27 5.19 -42.86
CA TYR A 975 1.26 4.80 -44.27
C TYR A 975 2.65 4.84 -44.86
N ARG A 976 2.87 4.00 -45.87
CA ARG A 976 4.00 4.09 -46.78
C ARG A 976 3.50 4.44 -48.18
N ILE A 977 4.10 5.47 -48.75
CA ILE A 977 3.93 5.89 -50.13
C ILE A 977 5.28 5.64 -50.81
N ALA A 978 5.29 4.80 -51.84
CA ALA A 978 6.53 4.44 -52.53
C ALA A 978 6.39 4.56 -54.04
N ILE A 979 7.46 5.01 -54.68
CA ILE A 979 7.67 4.91 -56.12
C ILE A 979 8.60 3.73 -56.37
N LYS A 980 8.24 2.90 -57.34
CA LYS A 980 9.06 1.82 -57.88
C LYS A 980 9.51 2.21 -59.28
N GLU A 981 10.81 2.39 -59.43
CA GLU A 981 11.43 2.94 -60.64
C GLU A 981 11.61 1.86 -61.71
N SER A 982 11.48 2.23 -62.97
CA SER A 982 11.62 1.33 -64.11
C SER A 982 12.40 2.00 -65.24
N GLY A 983 13.72 1.76 -65.30
CA GLY A 983 14.57 2.23 -66.40
C GLY A 983 15.90 2.80 -65.91
N ASP A 984 16.02 4.12 -65.98
CA ASP A 984 17.21 4.87 -65.59
C ASP A 984 17.25 5.09 -64.07
N PHE A 985 18.05 4.31 -63.36
CA PHE A 985 18.27 4.41 -61.91
C PHE A 985 19.27 5.52 -61.51
N SER A 986 19.61 6.45 -62.42
CA SER A 986 20.42 7.65 -62.12
C SER A 986 19.60 8.92 -61.89
N ILE A 987 18.28 8.78 -61.79
CA ILE A 987 17.35 9.82 -61.34
C ILE A 987 17.30 9.87 -59.81
N GLU A 988 16.91 11.00 -59.24
CA GLU A 988 16.70 11.17 -57.79
C GLU A 988 15.25 11.64 -57.54
N PRO A 989 14.26 10.72 -57.51
CA PRO A 989 12.86 11.04 -57.30
C PRO A 989 12.61 11.57 -55.89
N ARG A 990 11.62 12.45 -55.76
CA ARG A 990 11.30 13.17 -54.53
C ARG A 990 9.80 13.17 -54.33
N ILE A 991 9.37 12.76 -53.14
CA ILE A 991 7.96 12.75 -52.74
C ILE A 991 7.80 13.79 -51.62
N GLU A 992 7.06 14.85 -51.91
CA GLU A 992 6.69 15.89 -50.94
C GLU A 992 5.19 15.76 -50.65
N LEU A 993 4.81 15.77 -49.37
CA LEU A 993 3.44 15.61 -48.89
C LEU A 993 2.96 16.88 -48.21
N TYR A 994 1.72 17.28 -48.48
CA TYR A 994 1.07 18.50 -48.00
C TYR A 994 -0.33 18.20 -47.46
N SER A 995 -0.77 19.01 -46.51
CA SER A 995 -2.13 18.90 -45.91
C SER A 995 -3.18 19.77 -46.62
N ASP A 996 -2.75 20.65 -47.52
CA ASP A 996 -3.55 21.61 -48.27
C ASP A 996 -3.33 21.48 -49.79
N LYS A 997 -4.35 21.84 -50.58
CA LYS A 997 -4.28 21.74 -52.05
C LYS A 997 -3.38 22.83 -52.67
N GLU A 998 -3.13 23.89 -51.92
CA GLU A 998 -2.26 25.02 -52.28
C GLU A 998 -0.77 24.70 -52.09
N LEU A 999 -0.42 23.51 -51.58
CA LEU A 999 0.95 23.04 -51.35
C LEU A 999 1.78 23.98 -50.45
N SER A 1000 1.13 24.59 -49.47
CA SER A 1000 1.70 25.61 -48.59
C SER A 1000 2.01 25.12 -47.17
N ILE A 1001 1.41 24.00 -46.75
CA ILE A 1001 1.59 23.37 -45.44
C ILE A 1001 2.23 21.99 -45.64
N PRO A 1002 3.58 21.91 -45.71
CA PRO A 1002 4.28 20.64 -45.84
C PRO A 1002 4.06 19.76 -44.60
N VAL A 1003 3.94 18.46 -44.84
CA VAL A 1003 3.72 17.41 -43.84
C VAL A 1003 4.96 16.54 -43.70
N ALA A 1004 5.52 16.07 -44.83
CA ALA A 1004 6.71 15.23 -44.87
C ALA A 1004 7.38 15.26 -46.26
N THR A 1005 8.67 14.94 -46.33
CA THR A 1005 9.40 14.79 -47.61
C THR A 1005 10.36 13.60 -47.57
N SER A 1006 10.51 12.90 -48.70
CA SER A 1006 11.39 11.72 -48.81
C SER A 1006 12.88 12.07 -48.71
N ILE A 1007 13.24 13.35 -48.82
CA ILE A 1007 14.62 13.86 -48.75
C ILE A 1007 15.10 13.95 -47.28
N GLU A 1008 14.20 14.18 -46.34
CA GLU A 1008 14.49 14.28 -44.90
C GLU A 1008 14.45 12.92 -44.19
N GLN A 1009 14.10 11.85 -44.91
CA GLN A 1009 14.05 10.48 -44.41
C GLN A 1009 15.25 9.68 -44.94
N GLU A 1010 15.93 8.94 -44.06
CA GLU A 1010 17.07 8.10 -44.44
C GLU A 1010 16.61 6.96 -45.37
N GLN A 1011 17.02 7.01 -46.64
CA GLN A 1011 16.63 6.03 -47.65
C GLN A 1011 17.42 4.72 -47.48
N VAL A 1012 16.94 3.83 -46.60
CA VAL A 1012 17.52 2.46 -46.39
C VAL A 1012 16.98 1.45 -47.43
N TYR A 1013 16.64 1.95 -48.61
CA TYR A 1013 16.02 1.23 -49.73
C TYR A 1013 16.95 1.38 -50.94
N GLY A 1014 17.09 0.32 -51.76
CA GLY A 1014 18.03 0.35 -52.89
C GLY A 1014 17.57 1.31 -53.98
N GLU A 1015 18.46 1.60 -54.94
CA GLU A 1015 18.34 2.53 -56.11
C GLU A 1015 17.15 2.27 -57.06
N GLN A 1016 16.15 1.49 -56.66
CA GLN A 1016 14.95 1.15 -57.42
C GLN A 1016 13.66 1.65 -56.76
N TYR A 1017 13.76 2.21 -55.54
CA TYR A 1017 12.61 2.64 -54.75
C TYR A 1017 12.89 3.95 -54.01
N THR A 1018 12.02 4.93 -54.24
CA THR A 1018 11.91 6.13 -53.41
C THR A 1018 10.74 5.98 -52.45
N VAL A 1019 10.96 6.15 -51.14
CA VAL A 1019 9.95 5.88 -50.10
C VAL A 1019 9.69 7.12 -49.24
N LEU A 1020 8.42 7.34 -48.90
CA LEU A 1020 7.95 8.26 -47.88
C LEU A 1020 7.08 7.51 -46.87
N GLU A 1021 7.39 7.62 -45.58
CA GLU A 1021 6.58 7.07 -44.49
C GLU A 1021 6.04 8.19 -43.59
N TRP A 1022 4.75 8.18 -43.25
CA TRP A 1022 4.16 9.16 -42.32
C TRP A 1022 2.86 8.66 -41.68
N GLU A 1023 2.50 9.21 -40.51
CA GLU A 1023 1.21 8.98 -39.86
C GLU A 1023 0.13 9.88 -40.46
N LEU A 1024 -0.91 9.28 -41.03
CA LEU A 1024 -1.97 9.98 -41.76
C LEU A 1024 -3.34 9.71 -41.12
N GLN A 1025 -4.20 10.72 -41.11
CA GLN A 1025 -5.54 10.64 -40.55
C GLN A 1025 -6.56 10.14 -41.59
N GLY A 1026 -7.30 9.09 -41.25
CA GLY A 1026 -8.32 8.49 -42.12
C GLY A 1026 -9.39 9.49 -42.54
N GLY A 1027 -9.72 9.49 -43.84
CA GLY A 1027 -10.70 10.40 -44.44
C GLY A 1027 -10.22 11.83 -44.70
N GLN A 1028 -9.02 12.23 -44.24
CA GLN A 1028 -8.41 13.51 -44.61
C GLN A 1028 -7.86 13.46 -46.04
N ASN A 1029 -7.92 14.59 -46.76
CA ASN A 1029 -7.25 14.71 -48.06
C ASN A 1029 -5.83 15.23 -47.87
N TYR A 1030 -4.86 14.48 -48.39
CA TYR A 1030 -3.47 14.90 -48.52
C TYR A 1030 -3.09 15.09 -49.99
N TYR A 1031 -2.10 15.93 -50.23
CA TYR A 1031 -1.68 16.34 -51.57
C TYR A 1031 -0.19 16.05 -51.71
N LEU A 1032 0.15 15.27 -52.74
CA LEU A 1032 1.52 14.86 -53.04
C LEU A 1032 2.03 15.66 -54.23
N LYS A 1033 3.29 16.04 -54.16
CA LYS A 1033 4.09 16.55 -55.27
C LYS A 1033 5.25 15.59 -55.48
N ILE A 1034 5.30 14.99 -56.66
CA ILE A 1034 6.39 14.14 -57.11
C ILE A 1034 7.27 14.96 -58.03
N SER A 1035 8.56 15.07 -57.70
CA SER A 1035 9.55 15.78 -58.50
C SER A 1035 10.82 14.95 -58.70
N GLU A 1036 11.69 15.39 -59.60
CA GLU A 1036 13.03 14.82 -59.82
C GLU A 1036 14.04 15.96 -59.73
N LYS A 1037 15.18 15.72 -59.11
CA LYS A 1037 16.19 16.75 -58.76
C LYS A 1037 16.68 17.58 -59.94
N ASP A 1038 16.93 16.95 -61.08
CA ASP A 1038 17.41 17.58 -62.32
C ASP A 1038 16.25 17.85 -63.31
N GLY A 1039 15.00 17.56 -62.92
CA GLY A 1039 13.81 17.68 -63.78
C GLY A 1039 13.68 16.59 -64.85
N LYS A 1040 14.34 15.44 -64.68
CA LYS A 1040 14.25 14.29 -65.60
C LYS A 1040 12.88 13.58 -65.48
N PRO A 1041 12.35 12.96 -66.55
CA PRO A 1041 11.11 12.19 -66.47
C PRO A 1041 11.27 10.94 -65.59
N ILE A 1042 10.43 10.80 -64.57
CA ILE A 1042 10.41 9.62 -63.69
C ILE A 1042 9.58 8.54 -64.36
N GLN A 1043 10.19 7.38 -64.66
CA GLN A 1043 9.50 6.21 -65.19
C GLN A 1043 9.34 5.17 -64.08
N GLY A 1044 8.11 4.71 -63.85
CA GLY A 1044 7.82 3.79 -62.76
C GLY A 1044 6.32 3.69 -62.43
N ALA A 1045 6.04 3.17 -61.24
CA ALA A 1045 4.71 3.15 -60.64
C ALA A 1045 4.76 3.71 -59.21
N ILE A 1046 3.68 4.34 -58.76
CA ILE A 1046 3.46 4.78 -57.38
C ILE A 1046 2.38 3.93 -56.73
N LYS A 1047 2.55 3.65 -55.43
CA LYS A 1047 1.56 2.95 -54.61
C LYS A 1047 1.62 3.44 -53.16
N ALA A 1048 0.45 3.68 -52.58
CA ALA A 1048 0.28 4.03 -51.17
C ALA A 1048 -0.47 2.90 -50.44
N ALA A 1049 -0.04 2.57 -49.22
CA ALA A 1049 -0.70 1.55 -48.40
C ALA A 1049 -0.48 1.78 -46.90
N TRP A 1050 -1.44 1.34 -46.10
CA TRP A 1050 -1.33 1.26 -44.65
C TRP A 1050 -0.23 0.26 -44.23
N MET A 1051 0.64 0.66 -43.30
CA MET A 1051 1.70 -0.20 -42.76
C MET A 1051 1.19 -1.01 -41.55
N ASN A 1052 0.80 -2.26 -41.78
CA ASN A 1052 0.58 -3.20 -40.68
C ASN A 1052 1.94 -3.64 -40.09
N ILE A 1053 2.48 -2.83 -39.19
CA ILE A 1053 3.75 -3.09 -38.50
C ILE A 1053 3.57 -4.27 -37.54
N ARG A 1054 4.40 -5.30 -37.72
CA ARG A 1054 4.39 -6.50 -36.86
C ARG A 1054 5.36 -6.34 -35.71
N ASN A 1055 5.12 -7.03 -34.60
CA ASN A 1055 6.04 -7.05 -33.46
C ASN A 1055 7.38 -7.74 -33.80
N ASP A 1056 7.36 -8.73 -34.70
CA ASP A 1056 8.52 -9.55 -35.06
C ASP A 1056 8.66 -9.76 -36.58
N ASN A 1057 9.88 -10.07 -37.01
CA ASN A 1057 10.16 -10.61 -38.34
C ASN A 1057 9.63 -12.05 -38.46
N SER A 1058 9.06 -12.43 -39.60
CA SER A 1058 8.64 -13.82 -39.88
C SER A 1058 9.52 -14.48 -40.94
N TYR A 1059 9.84 -15.76 -40.74
CA TYR A 1059 10.79 -16.52 -41.53
C TYR A 1059 10.09 -17.73 -42.18
N GLU A 1060 10.28 -17.91 -43.49
CA GLU A 1060 9.72 -19.00 -44.27
C GLU A 1060 10.85 -19.95 -44.71
N TYR A 1061 10.75 -21.23 -44.37
CA TYR A 1061 11.78 -22.24 -44.63
C TYR A 1061 11.28 -23.31 -45.59
N GLY A 1062 12.18 -23.74 -46.49
CA GLY A 1062 11.95 -24.75 -47.50
C GLY A 1062 12.47 -26.14 -47.11
N TYR A 1063 12.42 -27.05 -48.08
CA TYR A 1063 12.93 -28.41 -47.92
C TYR A 1063 14.42 -28.41 -47.55
N GLY A 1064 14.81 -29.17 -46.53
CA GLY A 1064 16.19 -29.15 -46.02
C GLY A 1064 16.54 -27.94 -45.13
N ASN A 1065 15.54 -27.23 -44.59
CA ASN A 1065 15.70 -26.13 -43.65
C ASN A 1065 16.39 -24.86 -44.23
N GLN A 1066 16.33 -24.70 -45.56
CA GLN A 1066 16.82 -23.51 -46.26
C GLN A 1066 15.87 -22.34 -46.05
N LEU A 1067 16.38 -21.16 -45.67
CA LEU A 1067 15.59 -19.95 -45.48
C LEU A 1067 15.16 -19.40 -46.85
N LEU A 1068 13.89 -19.55 -47.23
CA LEU A 1068 13.36 -19.09 -48.52
C LEU A 1068 12.98 -17.61 -48.51
N LYS A 1069 12.49 -17.11 -47.38
CA LYS A 1069 12.00 -15.73 -47.28
C LYS A 1069 12.01 -15.21 -45.84
N VAL A 1070 12.36 -13.94 -45.69
CA VAL A 1070 12.16 -13.16 -44.46
C VAL A 1070 11.15 -12.05 -44.79
N VAL A 1071 10.09 -11.94 -44.01
CA VAL A 1071 9.23 -10.75 -43.98
C VAL A 1071 9.64 -9.95 -42.77
N LEU A 1072 10.13 -8.73 -42.98
CA LEU A 1072 10.53 -7.81 -41.93
C LEU A 1072 9.28 -7.24 -41.23
N PHE A 1073 9.47 -6.72 -40.01
CA PHE A 1073 8.42 -6.05 -39.23
C PHE A 1073 7.74 -4.89 -39.99
N THR A 1074 8.46 -4.25 -40.93
CA THR A 1074 7.96 -3.20 -41.85
C THR A 1074 7.07 -3.73 -43.00
N GLY A 1075 6.91 -5.05 -43.12
CA GLY A 1075 6.24 -5.72 -44.24
C GLY A 1075 7.13 -6.00 -45.45
N ASP A 1076 8.35 -5.45 -45.49
CA ASP A 1076 9.35 -5.69 -46.55
C ASP A 1076 9.78 -7.16 -46.63
N GLN A 1077 10.14 -7.66 -47.82
CA GLN A 1077 10.46 -9.08 -48.01
C GLN A 1077 11.87 -9.27 -48.58
N ILE A 1078 12.68 -10.13 -47.95
CA ILE A 1078 13.93 -10.63 -48.50
C ILE A 1078 13.70 -12.07 -48.95
N VAL A 1079 13.72 -12.31 -50.26
CA VAL A 1079 13.53 -13.65 -50.86
C VAL A 1079 14.89 -14.22 -51.25
N PHE A 1080 15.06 -15.52 -51.01
CA PHE A 1080 16.30 -16.28 -51.18
C PHE A 1080 16.07 -17.39 -52.21
N GLU A 1081 16.80 -17.35 -53.32
CA GLU A 1081 16.72 -18.34 -54.40
C GLU A 1081 17.94 -19.26 -54.35
N TYR A 1082 17.72 -20.56 -54.51
CA TYR A 1082 18.76 -21.61 -54.39
C TYR A 1082 18.88 -22.42 -55.68
N ASP A 1083 20.07 -22.96 -55.96
CA ASP A 1083 20.29 -23.92 -57.05
C ASP A 1083 19.81 -25.34 -56.69
N ARG A 1084 19.84 -26.26 -57.66
CA ARG A 1084 19.46 -27.67 -57.47
C ARG A 1084 20.37 -28.45 -56.49
N ASN A 1085 21.52 -27.89 -56.10
CA ASN A 1085 22.45 -28.47 -55.14
C ASN A 1085 22.29 -27.86 -53.74
N GLY A 1086 21.41 -26.86 -53.57
CA GLY A 1086 21.15 -26.17 -52.31
C GLY A 1086 22.05 -24.97 -52.01
N ASN A 1087 22.81 -24.46 -52.98
CA ASN A 1087 23.59 -23.24 -52.82
C ASN A 1087 22.72 -22.00 -53.07
N LEU A 1088 22.86 -20.96 -52.25
CA LEU A 1088 22.17 -19.70 -52.44
C LEU A 1088 22.71 -18.97 -53.69
N THR A 1089 21.85 -18.73 -54.69
CA THR A 1089 22.22 -18.07 -55.94
C THR A 1089 21.84 -16.60 -55.99
N LYS A 1090 20.77 -16.19 -55.29
CA LYS A 1090 20.27 -14.81 -55.33
C LYS A 1090 19.52 -14.43 -54.05
N ARG A 1091 19.65 -13.15 -53.67
CA ARG A 1091 18.86 -12.48 -52.64
C ARG A 1091 18.12 -11.32 -53.29
N THR A 1092 16.80 -11.26 -53.13
CA THR A 1092 15.95 -10.23 -53.72
C THR A 1092 15.22 -9.48 -52.60
N LYS A 1093 15.54 -8.20 -52.37
CA LYS A 1093 14.75 -7.32 -51.48
C LYS A 1093 13.56 -6.79 -52.29
N LYS A 1094 12.35 -7.10 -51.85
CA LYS A 1094 11.09 -6.48 -52.29
C LYS A 1094 10.65 -5.46 -51.23
N ILE A 1095 10.14 -4.32 -51.66
CA ILE A 1095 9.71 -3.22 -50.79
C ILE A 1095 8.19 -3.18 -50.72
N PHE A 1096 7.62 -3.21 -49.51
CA PHE A 1096 6.21 -2.93 -49.29
C PHE A 1096 5.92 -1.49 -49.74
N PRO A 1097 4.86 -1.21 -50.53
CA PRO A 1097 3.71 -2.06 -50.87
C PRO A 1097 3.77 -2.82 -52.21
N PHE A 1098 4.93 -2.94 -52.86
CA PHE A 1098 5.12 -3.62 -54.16
C PHE A 1098 5.51 -5.11 -54.08
N ASN A 1099 5.26 -5.75 -52.93
CA ASN A 1099 5.73 -7.12 -52.61
C ASN A 1099 4.96 -8.24 -53.32
#